data_AF-A0A9W6UU46-F1
#
_entry.id   AF-A0A9W6UU46-F1
#
_cell.length_a   1.000
_cell.length_b   1.000
_cell.length_c   1.000
_cell.angle_alpha   90.00
_cell.angle_beta   90.00
_cell.angle_gamma   90.00
#
_symmetry.space_group_name_H-M   'P 1'
#
loop_
_entity.id
_entity.type
_entity.pdbx_description
1 polymer ?
#
loop_
_entity_poly.entity_id
_entity_poly.type
_entity_poly.pdbx_seq_one_letter_code
_entity_poly.pdbx_strand_id
1 'polypeptide(L)'
;MFDKDAYRRAVLDPARALGNTPPPDLLVRYGLRGSPRPGPAELDEHLAQVVAYWRTLKQQKRTYAKLVDALLAGHSELARAGLLTWEGLNEETRRRVAAAEDRLAETVRGLATTTSLISRAAFDHLVADTGGACSEARVRKVLADHGVGVAERSWELPDAGPLPAYRTLRDALGKLGLRLSAEAVVGADAVRRGFRLRDGFRLTTASAAGPAGPLTEDMIAAAIRRSAGRARDEGKAATDGVLSVLAEAAREPGRLDALLLWEVMEILRPQAEAGLPAKVLAARAAELGLVREEADELALAMLDRGGRPAGAAGRVREALQDGRLRAAERLLSALPAEEERDLRAEVEEKARQVAAWTEQAARERAAGRTEAAAELLDRASRVAADDDAIADRLRALPPPPPGDVRVGVQDGRVSVAWTPGAVRVGPVRYRVVRTVGAPAGGASAGAAIGETDANELVDRDPPPAEELYYSVFAGRAEGVWSAPAAGRPVTVLPEVGDVSVRAEERQVAVTWRFPAGAAEAVVTRLDEGADQRAEGRPSRTVPADRGGFADTEVTPGRLHRYRIRVAYVRSDGSRRLSRGVVVTALPEAPPEPVRDLAVDLTEGDGPPVARITWIAPSRGRVVIRTCDERPPWPPGTRIPQEEAERYGREVPGAAARGADGRMTLTTRVDTAARSHFVAVSLGAGLAVVGASAALALVEPVRELTARRQGDTVALSWIWPSDAQLVRVAWAPVDDEAAGPAPEPEDAVEIRRRAYEDDGCRLTVGPGAARVTVRAVVRDGADELCSRPVTAFVPGTGPKVRYEFRRRRLARRGSPSAVLVLTADRPCRIPPLVVVHRAGDVLPLRPEQGEVIHKIPARDLDPDDPLVVRFKVPATPGPARLACFAAADAADAVTLIRLPGAW
;
A
#
# COMPACT_ATOMS: atom_id res chain seq x y z
N MET A 1 -72.81 -48.91 -42.65
CA MET A 1 -72.41 -48.94 -44.07
C MET A 1 -71.04 -48.26 -44.18
N PHE A 2 -70.03 -48.94 -44.73
CA PHE A 2 -68.65 -48.45 -44.79
C PHE A 2 -68.47 -47.33 -45.84
N ASP A 3 -68.12 -46.12 -45.40
CA ASP A 3 -67.82 -44.98 -46.29
C ASP A 3 -66.36 -45.05 -46.77
N LYS A 4 -66.21 -45.41 -48.06
CA LYS A 4 -64.93 -45.59 -48.73
C LYS A 4 -64.13 -44.28 -48.87
N ASP A 5 -64.79 -43.15 -49.11
CA ASP A 5 -64.11 -41.87 -49.32
C ASP A 5 -63.73 -41.19 -48.00
N ALA A 6 -64.53 -41.38 -46.95
CA ALA A 6 -64.14 -40.99 -45.59
C ALA A 6 -62.95 -41.84 -45.10
N TYR A 7 -63.00 -43.17 -45.27
CA TYR A 7 -61.91 -44.06 -44.86
C TYR A 7 -60.60 -43.79 -45.63
N ARG A 8 -60.67 -43.54 -46.94
CA ARG A 8 -59.47 -43.17 -47.72
C ARG A 8 -58.80 -41.92 -47.15
N ARG A 9 -59.56 -40.85 -46.92
CA ARG A 9 -59.04 -39.57 -46.41
C ARG A 9 -58.53 -39.67 -44.97
N ALA A 10 -59.22 -40.44 -44.13
CA ALA A 10 -58.89 -40.52 -42.71
C ALA A 10 -57.77 -41.52 -42.40
N VAL A 11 -57.59 -42.57 -43.21
CA VAL A 11 -56.70 -43.71 -42.87
C VAL A 11 -55.63 -43.94 -43.94
N LEU A 12 -55.99 -43.99 -45.22
CA LEU A 12 -55.05 -44.37 -46.28
C LEU A 12 -54.17 -43.21 -46.76
N ASP A 13 -54.72 -42.00 -46.88
CA ASP A 13 -53.97 -40.81 -47.28
C ASP A 13 -52.88 -40.43 -46.25
N PRO A 14 -53.16 -40.43 -44.93
CA PRO A 14 -52.14 -40.21 -43.91
C PRO A 14 -51.06 -41.30 -43.87
N ALA A 15 -51.46 -42.58 -43.95
CA ALA A 15 -50.53 -43.71 -43.96
C ALA A 15 -49.59 -43.69 -45.18
N ARG A 16 -50.08 -43.20 -46.32
CA ARG A 16 -49.27 -42.98 -47.52
C ARG A 16 -48.29 -41.83 -47.34
N ALA A 17 -48.72 -40.72 -46.73
CA ALA A 17 -47.84 -39.59 -46.42
C ALA A 17 -46.70 -39.98 -45.45
N LEU A 18 -46.96 -40.93 -44.54
CA LEU A 18 -46.00 -41.54 -43.63
C LEU A 18 -45.22 -42.73 -44.26
N GLY A 19 -44.94 -42.65 -45.56
CA GLY A 19 -44.05 -43.61 -46.24
C GLY A 19 -44.68 -44.94 -46.67
N ASN A 20 -46.01 -45.02 -46.81
CA ASN A 20 -46.76 -46.27 -47.07
C ASN A 20 -46.76 -47.26 -45.90
N THR A 21 -46.71 -46.76 -44.68
CA THR A 21 -46.70 -47.57 -43.47
C THR A 21 -48.13 -47.80 -42.96
N PRO A 22 -48.58 -49.06 -42.79
CA PRO A 22 -49.90 -49.36 -42.23
C PRO A 22 -50.09 -48.79 -40.82
N PRO A 23 -51.24 -48.16 -40.49
CA PRO A 23 -51.50 -47.64 -39.15
C PRO A 23 -51.30 -48.71 -38.06
N PRO A 24 -50.51 -48.47 -37.01
CA PRO A 24 -50.22 -49.45 -35.97
C PRO A 24 -51.43 -49.70 -35.06
N ASP A 25 -52.29 -48.70 -34.88
CA ASP A 25 -53.60 -48.85 -34.28
C ASP A 25 -54.53 -49.62 -35.22
N LEU A 26 -54.89 -50.85 -34.83
CA LEU A 26 -55.70 -51.73 -35.66
C LEU A 26 -57.15 -51.26 -35.74
N LEU A 27 -57.66 -50.51 -34.75
CA LEU A 27 -58.99 -49.90 -34.84
C LEU A 27 -59.00 -48.77 -35.87
N VAL A 28 -57.95 -47.95 -35.94
CA VAL A 28 -57.82 -46.96 -37.03
C VAL A 28 -57.64 -47.66 -38.37
N ARG A 29 -56.79 -48.69 -38.43
CA ARG A 29 -56.51 -49.45 -39.65
C ARG A 29 -57.78 -50.02 -40.27
N TYR A 30 -58.71 -50.55 -39.48
CA TYR A 30 -59.99 -51.07 -39.96
C TYR A 30 -61.13 -50.04 -39.94
N GLY A 31 -60.88 -48.78 -39.59
CA GLY A 31 -61.92 -47.73 -39.56
C GLY A 31 -62.98 -47.93 -38.48
N LEU A 32 -62.62 -48.61 -37.38
CA LEU A 32 -63.47 -48.96 -36.24
C LEU A 32 -63.31 -48.02 -35.04
N ARG A 33 -62.35 -47.09 -35.08
CA ARG A 33 -62.10 -46.15 -33.98
C ARG A 33 -63.27 -45.19 -33.81
N GLY A 34 -63.87 -45.18 -32.61
CA GLY A 34 -65.04 -44.37 -32.28
C GLY A 34 -66.38 -45.04 -32.60
N SER A 35 -66.38 -46.26 -33.14
CA SER A 35 -67.59 -47.07 -33.31
C SER A 35 -67.98 -47.78 -32.00
N PRO A 36 -69.29 -47.97 -31.70
CA PRO A 36 -69.70 -48.84 -30.62
C PRO A 36 -69.22 -50.28 -30.88
N ARG A 37 -68.96 -51.05 -29.82
CA ARG A 37 -68.44 -52.43 -29.91
C ARG A 37 -69.36 -53.28 -30.82
N PRO A 38 -68.92 -53.67 -32.02
CA PRO A 38 -69.74 -54.46 -32.94
C PRO A 38 -69.88 -55.90 -32.43
N GLY A 39 -70.99 -56.55 -32.77
CA GLY A 39 -71.14 -57.99 -32.57
C GLY A 39 -70.12 -58.78 -33.42
N PRO A 40 -69.82 -60.06 -33.10
CA PRO A 40 -68.84 -60.85 -33.86
C PRO A 40 -69.13 -60.92 -35.37
N ALA A 41 -70.38 -61.17 -35.75
CA ALA A 41 -70.78 -61.25 -37.16
C ALA A 41 -70.69 -59.89 -37.89
N GLU A 42 -71.03 -58.80 -37.20
CA GLU A 42 -70.94 -57.43 -37.75
C GLU A 42 -69.48 -57.01 -37.95
N LEU A 43 -68.60 -57.41 -37.04
CA LEU A 43 -67.16 -57.20 -37.17
C LEU A 43 -66.59 -57.95 -38.37
N ASP A 44 -66.93 -59.23 -38.52
CA ASP A 44 -66.48 -60.06 -39.64
C ASP A 44 -66.94 -59.47 -40.99
N GLU A 45 -68.20 -59.02 -41.07
CA GLU A 45 -68.72 -58.36 -42.26
C GLU A 45 -67.97 -57.05 -42.57
N HIS A 46 -67.74 -56.21 -41.56
CA HIS A 46 -67.00 -54.95 -41.72
C HIS A 46 -65.55 -55.17 -42.16
N LEU A 47 -64.85 -56.12 -41.53
CA LEU A 47 -63.48 -56.48 -41.92
C LEU A 47 -63.43 -56.99 -43.37
N ALA A 48 -64.39 -57.82 -43.79
CA ALA A 48 -64.50 -58.29 -45.16
C ALA A 48 -64.73 -57.13 -46.15
N GLN A 49 -65.59 -56.16 -45.80
CA GLN A 49 -65.84 -54.95 -46.62
C GLN A 49 -64.56 -54.09 -46.78
N VAL A 50 -63.80 -53.90 -45.70
CA VAL A 50 -62.53 -53.13 -45.74
C VAL A 50 -61.47 -53.83 -46.58
N VAL A 51 -61.30 -55.15 -46.43
CA VAL A 51 -60.33 -55.94 -47.22
C VAL A 51 -60.70 -56.00 -48.70
N ALA A 52 -62.00 -56.12 -49.01
CA ALA A 52 -62.49 -56.04 -50.39
C ALA A 52 -62.20 -54.65 -51.01
N TYR A 53 -62.32 -53.58 -50.22
CA TYR A 53 -61.97 -52.24 -50.66
C TYR A 53 -60.46 -52.10 -50.92
N TRP A 54 -59.59 -52.62 -50.04
CA TRP A 54 -58.14 -52.64 -50.27
C TRP A 54 -57.77 -53.39 -51.58
N ARG A 55 -58.34 -54.59 -51.81
CA ARG A 55 -58.10 -55.35 -53.04
C ARG A 55 -58.51 -54.58 -54.30
N THR A 56 -59.66 -53.91 -54.24
CA THR A 56 -60.14 -53.04 -55.32
C THR A 56 -59.18 -51.85 -55.56
N LEU A 57 -58.71 -51.19 -54.49
CA LEU A 57 -57.77 -50.08 -54.58
C LEU A 57 -56.43 -50.47 -55.20
N LYS A 58 -55.90 -51.66 -54.86
CA LYS A 58 -54.66 -52.19 -55.45
C LYS A 58 -54.75 -52.32 -56.97
N GLN A 59 -55.91 -52.72 -57.49
CA GLN A 59 -56.14 -52.88 -58.93
C GLN A 59 -56.37 -51.54 -59.63
N GLN A 60 -57.09 -50.62 -58.99
CA GLN A 60 -57.54 -49.37 -59.63
C GLN A 60 -56.56 -48.20 -59.51
N LYS A 61 -55.72 -48.14 -58.46
CA LYS A 61 -54.80 -47.01 -58.20
C LYS A 61 -53.42 -47.49 -57.79
N ARG A 62 -52.47 -47.50 -58.76
CA ARG A 62 -51.05 -47.86 -58.53
C ARG A 62 -50.39 -47.10 -57.38
N THR A 63 -50.84 -45.88 -57.10
CA THR A 63 -50.32 -45.01 -56.02
C THR A 63 -50.43 -45.61 -54.62
N TYR A 64 -51.40 -46.49 -54.35
CA TYR A 64 -51.57 -47.14 -53.03
C TYR A 64 -51.11 -48.60 -52.99
N ALA A 65 -50.58 -49.14 -54.09
CA ALA A 65 -50.30 -50.57 -54.23
C ALA A 65 -49.35 -51.09 -53.13
N LYS A 66 -48.26 -50.37 -52.84
CA LYS A 66 -47.29 -50.74 -51.81
C LYS A 66 -47.90 -50.75 -50.39
N LEU A 67 -48.69 -49.73 -50.05
CA LEU A 67 -49.37 -49.64 -48.75
C LEU A 67 -50.42 -50.76 -48.61
N VAL A 68 -51.18 -51.03 -49.66
CA VAL A 68 -52.20 -52.08 -49.66
C VAL A 68 -51.58 -53.47 -49.53
N ASP A 69 -50.44 -53.73 -50.17
CA ASP A 69 -49.72 -54.99 -50.01
C ASP A 69 -49.32 -55.23 -48.55
N ALA A 70 -48.82 -54.19 -47.87
CA ALA A 70 -48.50 -54.26 -46.45
C ALA A 70 -49.75 -54.45 -45.56
N LEU A 71 -50.88 -53.81 -45.90
CA LEU A 71 -52.16 -53.98 -45.19
C LEU A 71 -52.72 -55.40 -45.32
N LEU A 72 -52.69 -55.98 -46.53
CA LEU A 72 -53.17 -57.33 -46.80
C LEU A 72 -52.28 -58.41 -46.16
N ALA A 73 -50.96 -58.22 -46.19
CA ALA A 73 -50.01 -59.09 -45.49
C ALA A 73 -50.28 -59.07 -43.97
N GLY A 74 -50.38 -57.88 -43.37
CA GLY A 74 -50.67 -57.73 -41.94
C GLY A 74 -52.03 -58.26 -41.53
N HIS A 75 -53.06 -58.13 -42.37
CA HIS A 75 -54.37 -58.75 -42.12
C HIS A 75 -54.30 -60.28 -42.13
N SER A 76 -53.54 -60.86 -43.06
CA SER A 76 -53.36 -62.32 -43.15
C SER A 76 -52.60 -62.88 -41.95
N GLU A 77 -51.67 -62.11 -41.38
CA GLU A 77 -51.01 -62.45 -40.12
C GLU A 77 -51.95 -62.42 -38.92
N LEU A 78 -52.76 -61.35 -38.79
CA LEU A 78 -53.77 -61.26 -37.72
C LEU A 78 -54.82 -62.37 -37.82
N ALA A 79 -55.21 -62.75 -39.04
CA ALA A 79 -56.11 -63.88 -39.28
C ALA A 79 -55.49 -65.21 -38.81
N ARG A 80 -54.23 -65.48 -39.18
CA ARG A 80 -53.51 -66.70 -38.75
C ARG A 80 -53.32 -66.76 -37.22
N ALA A 81 -53.15 -65.62 -36.58
CA ALA A 81 -53.00 -65.52 -35.13
C ALA A 81 -54.34 -65.54 -34.36
N GLY A 82 -55.49 -65.58 -35.05
CA GLY A 82 -56.81 -65.55 -34.41
C GLY A 82 -57.16 -64.21 -33.74
N LEU A 83 -56.49 -63.12 -34.14
CA LEU A 83 -56.61 -61.80 -33.50
C LEU A 83 -57.65 -60.87 -34.15
N LEU A 84 -58.37 -61.34 -35.18
CA LEU A 84 -59.45 -60.59 -35.85
C LEU A 84 -60.75 -60.54 -35.03
N THR A 85 -60.65 -60.44 -33.70
CA THR A 85 -61.77 -60.21 -32.79
C THR A 85 -61.67 -58.82 -32.17
N TRP A 86 -62.77 -58.24 -31.68
CA TRP A 86 -62.73 -56.90 -31.06
C TRP A 86 -61.70 -56.80 -29.92
N GLU A 87 -61.63 -57.83 -29.06
CA GLU A 87 -60.67 -57.89 -27.96
C GLU A 87 -59.24 -58.14 -28.46
N GLY A 88 -59.06 -59.02 -29.45
CA GLY A 88 -57.76 -59.28 -30.07
C GLY A 88 -57.18 -58.05 -30.77
N LEU A 89 -57.99 -57.29 -31.52
CA LEU A 89 -57.57 -56.06 -32.17
C LEU A 89 -57.22 -54.96 -31.15
N ASN A 90 -57.98 -54.84 -30.05
CA ASN A 90 -57.69 -53.89 -28.98
C ASN A 90 -56.41 -54.24 -28.22
N GLU A 91 -56.22 -55.50 -27.84
CA GLU A 91 -55.03 -55.96 -27.13
C GLU A 91 -53.77 -55.79 -27.97
N GLU A 92 -53.83 -56.23 -29.22
CA GLU A 92 -52.72 -56.11 -30.15
C GLU A 92 -52.43 -54.64 -30.50
N THR A 93 -53.45 -53.78 -30.56
CA THR A 93 -53.26 -52.32 -30.67
C THR A 93 -52.51 -51.75 -29.47
N ARG A 94 -52.95 -52.06 -28.23
CA ARG A 94 -52.27 -51.61 -27.01
C ARG A 94 -50.82 -52.10 -26.97
N ARG A 95 -50.59 -53.36 -27.31
CA ARG A 95 -49.25 -53.96 -27.38
C ARG A 95 -48.36 -53.27 -28.41
N ARG A 96 -48.88 -52.97 -29.60
CA ARG A 96 -48.13 -52.26 -30.67
C ARG A 96 -47.80 -50.82 -30.30
N VAL A 97 -48.74 -50.11 -29.69
CA VAL A 97 -48.53 -48.74 -29.19
C VAL A 97 -47.49 -48.74 -28.07
N ALA A 98 -47.62 -49.63 -27.07
CA ALA A 98 -46.64 -49.76 -25.99
C ALA A 98 -45.24 -50.09 -26.53
N ALA A 99 -45.12 -51.05 -27.44
CA ALA A 99 -43.84 -51.39 -28.05
C ALA A 99 -43.24 -50.25 -28.88
N ALA A 100 -44.07 -49.41 -29.52
CA ALA A 100 -43.62 -48.22 -30.24
C ALA A 100 -43.15 -47.12 -29.27
N GLU A 101 -43.85 -46.93 -28.14
CA GLU A 101 -43.42 -46.03 -27.06
C GLU A 101 -42.10 -46.48 -26.43
N ASP A 102 -41.94 -47.78 -26.16
CA ASP A 102 -40.71 -48.34 -25.59
C ASP A 102 -39.50 -48.15 -26.51
N ARG A 103 -39.68 -48.41 -27.81
CA ARG A 103 -38.64 -48.16 -28.82
C ARG A 103 -38.30 -46.67 -28.92
N LEU A 104 -39.32 -45.80 -28.93
CA LEU A 104 -39.11 -44.36 -28.93
C LEU A 104 -38.32 -43.94 -27.68
N ALA A 105 -38.69 -44.43 -26.49
CA ALA A 105 -37.99 -44.13 -25.25
C ALA A 105 -36.54 -44.66 -25.24
N GLU A 106 -36.27 -45.82 -25.86
CA GLU A 106 -34.92 -46.34 -26.06
C GLU A 106 -34.08 -45.46 -27.00
N THR A 107 -34.63 -45.09 -28.16
CA THR A 107 -33.99 -44.16 -29.11
C THR A 107 -33.71 -42.81 -28.47
N VAL A 108 -34.69 -42.25 -27.75
CA VAL A 108 -34.55 -40.96 -27.04
C VAL A 108 -33.52 -41.05 -25.91
N ARG A 109 -33.46 -42.16 -25.16
CA ARG A 109 -32.38 -42.37 -24.17
C ARG A 109 -31.00 -42.37 -24.83
N GLY A 110 -30.87 -43.02 -25.99
CA GLY A 110 -29.63 -42.97 -26.78
C GLY A 110 -29.27 -41.55 -27.19
N LEU A 111 -30.23 -40.81 -27.75
CA LEU A 111 -30.04 -39.41 -28.16
C LEU A 111 -29.66 -38.50 -26.99
N ALA A 112 -30.27 -38.65 -25.81
CA ALA A 112 -30.00 -37.83 -24.62
C ALA A 112 -28.54 -37.94 -24.11
N THR A 113 -27.84 -39.01 -24.49
CA THR A 113 -26.40 -39.17 -24.18
C THR A 113 -25.52 -38.25 -25.03
N THR A 114 -25.92 -37.98 -26.27
CA THR A 114 -25.11 -37.26 -27.27
C THR A 114 -25.57 -35.83 -27.51
N THR A 115 -26.85 -35.53 -27.28
CA THR A 115 -27.42 -34.20 -27.49
C THR A 115 -28.47 -33.85 -26.42
N SER A 116 -28.61 -32.56 -26.13
CA SER A 116 -29.71 -31.97 -25.35
C SER A 116 -30.75 -31.29 -26.25
N LEU A 117 -30.50 -31.18 -27.55
CA LEU A 117 -31.35 -30.48 -28.50
C LEU A 117 -31.34 -31.20 -29.85
N ILE A 118 -32.50 -31.38 -30.47
CA ILE A 118 -32.62 -31.94 -31.82
C ILE A 118 -33.24 -30.93 -32.78
N SER A 119 -32.91 -31.05 -34.07
CA SER A 119 -33.51 -30.20 -35.10
C SER A 119 -34.97 -30.57 -35.33
N ARG A 120 -35.75 -29.62 -35.89
CA ARG A 120 -37.15 -29.87 -36.26
C ARG A 120 -37.28 -31.07 -37.21
N ALA A 121 -36.35 -31.23 -38.15
CA ALA A 121 -36.34 -32.36 -39.07
C ALA A 121 -36.12 -33.71 -38.36
N ALA A 122 -35.22 -33.76 -37.38
CA ALA A 122 -34.99 -34.96 -36.58
C ALA A 122 -36.22 -35.29 -35.71
N PHE A 123 -36.90 -34.27 -35.17
CA PHE A 123 -38.15 -34.45 -34.44
C PHE A 123 -39.26 -35.03 -35.34
N ASP A 124 -39.47 -34.46 -36.52
CA ASP A 124 -40.47 -34.95 -37.47
C ASP A 124 -40.16 -36.39 -37.91
N HIS A 125 -38.87 -36.75 -38.02
CA HIS A 125 -38.44 -38.13 -38.27
C HIS A 125 -38.80 -39.09 -37.13
N LEU A 126 -38.55 -38.72 -35.86
CA LEU A 126 -38.95 -39.54 -34.70
C LEU A 126 -40.47 -39.73 -34.63
N VAL A 127 -41.26 -38.70 -34.95
CA VAL A 127 -42.72 -38.81 -35.05
C VAL A 127 -43.11 -39.82 -36.13
N ALA A 128 -42.48 -39.73 -37.31
CA ALA A 128 -42.76 -40.65 -38.42
C ALA A 128 -42.33 -42.09 -38.12
N ASP A 129 -41.21 -42.30 -37.43
CA ASP A 129 -40.65 -43.61 -37.06
C ASP A 129 -41.58 -44.39 -36.10
N THR A 130 -42.40 -43.68 -35.31
CA THR A 130 -43.47 -44.33 -34.53
C THR A 130 -44.59 -44.92 -35.39
N GLY A 131 -44.59 -44.69 -36.71
CA GLY A 131 -45.61 -45.14 -37.65
C GLY A 131 -47.00 -44.55 -37.37
N GLY A 132 -47.08 -43.45 -36.61
CA GLY A 132 -48.34 -42.86 -36.16
C GLY A 132 -48.94 -43.50 -34.89
N ALA A 133 -48.19 -44.36 -34.18
CA ALA A 133 -48.60 -44.89 -32.88
C ALA A 133 -48.60 -43.82 -31.78
N CYS A 134 -47.68 -42.85 -31.86
CA CYS A 134 -47.55 -41.75 -30.90
C CYS A 134 -47.99 -40.44 -31.54
N SER A 135 -48.69 -39.59 -30.78
CA SER A 135 -48.96 -38.21 -31.20
C SER A 135 -47.71 -37.33 -31.06
N GLU A 136 -47.65 -36.23 -31.80
CA GLU A 136 -46.56 -35.25 -31.69
C GLU A 136 -46.38 -34.76 -30.23
N ALA A 137 -47.49 -34.49 -29.53
CA ALA A 137 -47.47 -34.10 -28.12
C ALA A 137 -46.87 -35.19 -27.22
N ARG A 138 -47.10 -36.46 -27.54
CA ARG A 138 -46.53 -37.59 -26.79
C ARG A 138 -45.03 -37.73 -27.04
N VAL A 139 -44.58 -37.60 -28.29
CA VAL A 139 -43.15 -37.62 -28.64
C VAL A 139 -42.42 -36.46 -27.96
N ARG A 140 -43.00 -35.25 -27.98
CA ARG A 140 -42.46 -34.07 -27.28
C ARG A 140 -42.36 -34.30 -25.77
N LYS A 141 -43.37 -34.95 -25.15
CA LYS A 141 -43.32 -35.32 -23.74
C LYS A 141 -42.19 -36.31 -23.45
N VAL A 142 -42.03 -37.37 -24.25
CA VAL A 142 -40.95 -38.37 -24.06
C VAL A 142 -39.57 -37.73 -24.19
N LEU A 143 -39.37 -36.82 -25.15
CA LEU A 143 -38.13 -36.04 -25.29
C LEU A 143 -37.86 -35.17 -24.06
N ALA A 144 -38.87 -34.42 -23.58
CA ALA A 144 -38.75 -33.58 -22.40
C ALA A 144 -38.47 -34.38 -21.12
N ASP A 145 -39.11 -35.54 -20.93
CA ASP A 145 -38.89 -36.45 -19.80
C ASP A 145 -37.42 -36.94 -19.73
N HIS A 146 -36.70 -36.94 -20.86
CA HIS A 146 -35.29 -37.32 -20.97
C HIS A 146 -34.35 -36.11 -21.15
N GLY A 147 -34.86 -34.88 -21.00
CA GLY A 147 -34.05 -33.65 -21.07
C GLY A 147 -33.59 -33.26 -22.48
N VAL A 148 -34.30 -33.70 -23.53
CA VAL A 148 -34.03 -33.33 -24.92
C VAL A 148 -35.08 -32.33 -25.41
N GLY A 149 -34.63 -31.14 -25.80
CA GLY A 149 -35.45 -30.11 -26.42
C GLY A 149 -35.57 -30.26 -27.94
N VAL A 150 -36.47 -29.49 -28.54
CA VAL A 150 -36.60 -29.37 -30.00
C VAL A 150 -36.29 -27.94 -30.41
N ALA A 151 -35.32 -27.76 -31.31
CA ALA A 151 -35.00 -26.47 -31.92
C ALA A 151 -36.04 -26.16 -33.01
N GLU A 152 -36.97 -25.24 -32.72
CA GLU A 152 -38.01 -24.84 -33.68
C GLU A 152 -37.47 -23.92 -34.79
N ARG A 153 -36.29 -23.31 -34.59
CA ARG A 153 -35.64 -22.42 -35.57
C ARG A 153 -34.16 -22.76 -35.72
N SER A 154 -33.75 -23.04 -36.95
CA SER A 154 -32.33 -23.21 -37.30
C SER A 154 -31.56 -21.91 -37.11
N TRP A 155 -30.33 -22.00 -36.61
CA TRP A 155 -29.40 -20.87 -36.55
C TRP A 155 -28.60 -20.82 -37.85
N GLU A 156 -28.69 -19.72 -38.60
CA GLU A 156 -27.89 -19.50 -39.80
C GLU A 156 -26.46 -19.10 -39.44
N LEU A 157 -25.49 -19.95 -39.78
CA LEU A 157 -24.07 -19.71 -39.48
C LEU A 157 -23.34 -19.16 -40.73
N PRO A 158 -22.41 -18.20 -40.57
CA PRO A 158 -21.69 -17.58 -41.68
C PRO A 158 -20.82 -18.57 -42.47
N ASP A 159 -20.87 -18.53 -43.81
CA ASP A 159 -20.16 -19.49 -44.68
C ASP A 159 -18.65 -19.23 -44.82
N ALA A 160 -18.24 -17.98 -44.68
CA ALA A 160 -16.84 -17.54 -44.76
C ALA A 160 -16.49 -16.59 -43.61
N GLY A 161 -15.21 -16.55 -43.26
CA GLY A 161 -14.70 -15.65 -42.23
C GLY A 161 -14.89 -14.17 -42.60
N PRO A 162 -15.34 -13.30 -41.68
CA PRO A 162 -15.70 -11.92 -41.98
C PRO A 162 -14.52 -10.96 -42.23
N LEU A 163 -13.28 -11.42 -42.01
CA LEU A 163 -12.07 -10.59 -42.16
C LEU A 163 -10.86 -11.39 -42.71
N PRO A 164 -10.13 -10.84 -43.71
CA PRO A 164 -8.83 -11.36 -44.14
C PRO A 164 -7.75 -11.33 -43.03
N ALA A 165 -7.94 -10.50 -42.00
CA ALA A 165 -6.99 -10.30 -40.89
C ALA A 165 -7.21 -11.24 -39.68
N TYR A 166 -8.07 -12.26 -39.80
CA TYR A 166 -8.40 -13.15 -38.68
C TYR A 166 -7.18 -13.87 -38.08
N ARG A 167 -6.18 -14.23 -38.91
CA ARG A 167 -4.92 -14.84 -38.43
C ARG A 167 -4.16 -13.90 -37.50
N THR A 168 -4.01 -12.64 -37.89
CA THR A 168 -3.34 -11.61 -37.09
C THR A 168 -4.06 -11.41 -35.74
N LEU A 169 -5.39 -11.44 -35.77
CA LEU A 169 -6.21 -11.38 -34.56
C LEU A 169 -5.95 -12.58 -33.64
N ARG A 170 -5.98 -13.81 -34.19
CA ARG A 170 -5.72 -15.04 -33.43
C ARG A 170 -4.32 -15.07 -32.82
N ASP A 171 -3.30 -14.66 -33.56
CA ASP A 171 -1.92 -14.58 -33.06
C ASP A 171 -1.81 -13.58 -31.90
N ALA A 172 -2.48 -12.42 -32.02
CA ALA A 172 -2.50 -11.41 -30.98
C ALA A 172 -3.24 -11.90 -29.71
N LEU A 173 -4.38 -12.59 -29.87
CA LEU A 173 -5.10 -13.21 -28.75
C LEU A 173 -4.26 -14.28 -28.05
N GLY A 174 -3.55 -15.11 -28.81
CA GLY A 174 -2.63 -16.13 -28.28
C GLY A 174 -1.51 -15.52 -27.43
N LYS A 175 -0.89 -14.42 -27.89
CA LYS A 175 0.13 -13.68 -27.11
C LYS A 175 -0.42 -13.08 -25.81
N LEU A 176 -1.69 -12.68 -25.81
CA LEU A 176 -2.35 -12.07 -24.64
C LEU A 176 -2.98 -13.11 -23.70
N GLY A 177 -3.02 -14.39 -24.08
CA GLY A 177 -3.71 -15.44 -23.34
C GLY A 177 -5.24 -15.25 -23.29
N LEU A 178 -5.81 -14.48 -24.22
CA LEU A 178 -7.25 -14.24 -24.33
C LEU A 178 -7.87 -15.28 -25.26
N ARG A 179 -9.11 -15.70 -24.97
CA ARG A 179 -9.83 -16.67 -25.80
C ARG A 179 -10.66 -16.01 -26.89
N LEU A 180 -11.29 -14.89 -26.56
CA LEU A 180 -12.14 -14.10 -27.45
C LEU A 180 -11.68 -12.65 -27.46
N SER A 181 -11.81 -11.98 -28.60
CA SER A 181 -11.42 -10.57 -28.76
C SER A 181 -12.25 -9.63 -27.88
N ALA A 182 -13.51 -9.96 -27.58
CA ALA A 182 -14.34 -9.24 -26.63
C ALA A 182 -13.70 -9.12 -25.24
N GLU A 183 -12.89 -10.08 -24.81
CA GLU A 183 -12.21 -10.05 -23.50
C GLU A 183 -11.24 -8.87 -23.37
N ALA A 184 -10.66 -8.39 -24.48
CA ALA A 184 -9.79 -7.22 -24.49
C ALA A 184 -10.53 -5.91 -24.20
N VAL A 185 -11.86 -5.87 -24.43
CA VAL A 185 -12.69 -4.68 -24.23
C VAL A 185 -13.37 -4.69 -22.87
N VAL A 186 -14.06 -5.80 -22.55
CA VAL A 186 -14.93 -5.91 -21.36
C VAL A 186 -14.33 -6.71 -20.21
N GLY A 187 -13.19 -7.36 -20.46
CA GLY A 187 -12.50 -8.24 -19.51
C GLY A 187 -12.99 -9.68 -19.59
N ALA A 188 -12.07 -10.64 -19.44
CA ALA A 188 -12.37 -12.07 -19.53
C ALA A 188 -13.39 -12.54 -18.48
N ASP A 189 -13.43 -11.90 -17.32
CA ASP A 189 -14.39 -12.21 -16.26
C ASP A 189 -15.84 -11.85 -16.65
N ALA A 190 -16.04 -10.74 -17.36
CA ALA A 190 -17.37 -10.35 -17.84
C ALA A 190 -17.89 -11.30 -18.93
N VAL A 191 -17.02 -11.73 -19.84
CA VAL A 191 -17.37 -12.71 -20.89
C VAL A 191 -17.73 -14.06 -20.27
N ARG A 192 -16.92 -14.55 -19.32
CA ARG A 192 -17.16 -15.83 -18.64
C ARG A 192 -18.46 -15.87 -17.84
N ARG A 193 -18.95 -14.72 -17.35
CA ARG A 193 -20.24 -14.65 -16.63
C ARG A 193 -21.45 -14.89 -17.53
N GLY A 194 -21.32 -14.75 -18.84
CA GLY A 194 -22.40 -15.05 -19.77
C GLY A 194 -22.54 -14.05 -20.91
N PHE A 195 -22.64 -14.54 -22.15
CA PHE A 195 -23.03 -13.77 -23.33
C PHE A 195 -23.97 -14.57 -24.26
N ARG A 196 -24.65 -13.85 -25.15
CA ARG A 196 -25.47 -14.36 -26.25
C ARG A 196 -24.85 -13.95 -27.59
N LEU A 197 -25.11 -14.71 -28.65
CA LEU A 197 -24.62 -14.53 -30.02
C LEU A 197 -25.72 -14.56 -31.08
N ARG A 198 -26.87 -15.17 -30.82
CA ARG A 198 -27.89 -15.42 -31.86
C ARG A 198 -28.36 -14.12 -32.55
N ASP A 199 -28.61 -13.10 -31.75
CA ASP A 199 -29.04 -11.77 -32.20
C ASP A 199 -27.90 -10.73 -32.04
N GLY A 200 -26.67 -11.18 -32.28
CA GLY A 200 -25.43 -10.43 -32.07
C GLY A 200 -24.81 -10.66 -30.69
N PHE A 201 -23.55 -10.23 -30.53
CA PHE A 201 -22.81 -10.43 -29.28
C PHE A 201 -23.34 -9.51 -28.18
N ARG A 202 -23.94 -10.11 -27.15
CA ARG A 202 -24.57 -9.39 -26.03
C ARG A 202 -24.17 -9.98 -24.69
N LEU A 203 -23.58 -9.17 -23.82
CA LEU A 203 -23.30 -9.56 -22.44
C LEU A 203 -24.60 -9.69 -21.65
N THR A 204 -24.69 -10.75 -20.85
CA THR A 204 -25.82 -10.97 -19.92
C THR A 204 -25.69 -10.20 -18.61
N THR A 205 -24.46 -9.83 -18.25
CA THR A 205 -24.14 -9.09 -17.02
C THR A 205 -23.36 -7.82 -17.34
N ALA A 206 -23.44 -6.84 -16.44
CA ALA A 206 -22.64 -5.63 -16.57
C ALA A 206 -21.14 -5.95 -16.44
N SER A 207 -20.34 -5.11 -17.08
CA SER A 207 -18.88 -5.13 -17.03
C SER A 207 -18.35 -3.79 -16.54
N ALA A 208 -17.07 -3.73 -16.20
CA ALA A 208 -16.41 -2.46 -15.89
C ALA A 208 -16.38 -1.50 -17.11
N ALA A 209 -16.58 -2.01 -18.32
CA ALA A 209 -16.61 -1.23 -19.55
C ALA A 209 -18.00 -0.69 -19.93
N GLY A 210 -19.08 -1.24 -19.35
CA GLY A 210 -20.45 -0.85 -19.70
C GLY A 210 -21.54 -1.78 -19.13
N PRO A 211 -22.82 -1.41 -19.27
CA PRO A 211 -23.95 -2.22 -18.81
C PRO A 211 -24.06 -3.55 -19.57
N ALA A 212 -24.91 -4.46 -19.09
CA ALA A 212 -25.29 -5.65 -19.85
C ALA A 212 -25.92 -5.21 -21.18
N GLY A 213 -25.58 -5.89 -22.29
CA GLY A 213 -26.01 -5.47 -23.62
C GLY A 213 -24.95 -5.70 -24.71
N PRO A 214 -25.14 -5.09 -25.90
CA PRO A 214 -24.24 -5.26 -27.03
C PRO A 214 -22.87 -4.64 -26.77
N LEU A 215 -21.85 -5.19 -27.41
CA LEU A 215 -20.53 -4.55 -27.45
C LEU A 215 -20.61 -3.31 -28.37
N THR A 216 -20.52 -2.11 -27.80
CA THR A 216 -20.67 -0.86 -28.57
C THR A 216 -19.33 -0.30 -29.05
N GLU A 217 -19.37 0.51 -30.11
CA GLU A 217 -18.20 1.26 -30.61
C GLU A 217 -17.57 2.13 -29.50
N ASP A 218 -18.39 2.74 -28.65
CA ASP A 218 -17.92 3.55 -27.50
C ASP A 218 -17.11 2.73 -26.50
N MET A 219 -17.49 1.48 -26.24
CA MET A 219 -16.76 0.57 -25.34
C MET A 219 -15.39 0.21 -25.93
N ILE A 220 -15.33 -0.04 -27.24
CA ILE A 220 -14.09 -0.31 -27.98
C ILE A 220 -13.18 0.94 -27.98
N ALA A 221 -13.73 2.11 -28.28
CA ALA A 221 -13.01 3.38 -28.24
C ALA A 221 -12.48 3.70 -26.84
N ALA A 222 -13.24 3.39 -25.79
CA ALA A 222 -12.80 3.51 -24.41
C ALA A 222 -11.64 2.54 -24.09
N ALA A 223 -11.68 1.30 -24.61
CA ALA A 223 -10.58 0.35 -24.47
C ALA A 223 -9.31 0.83 -25.19
N ILE A 224 -9.43 1.41 -26.38
CA ILE A 224 -8.31 2.03 -27.12
C ILE A 224 -7.69 3.17 -26.29
N ARG A 225 -8.50 4.06 -25.72
CA ARG A 225 -8.01 5.14 -24.84
C ARG A 225 -7.27 4.61 -23.61
N ARG A 226 -7.76 3.53 -23.00
CA ARG A 226 -7.07 2.86 -21.87
C ARG A 226 -5.73 2.24 -22.30
N SER A 227 -5.65 1.67 -23.50
CA SER A 227 -4.42 1.09 -24.03
C SER A 227 -3.37 2.15 -24.38
N ALA A 228 -3.80 3.31 -24.90
CA ALA A 228 -2.90 4.40 -25.30
C ALA A 228 -1.96 4.85 -24.17
N GLY A 229 -2.45 4.90 -22.93
CA GLY A 229 -1.69 5.31 -21.73
C GLY A 229 -0.74 4.26 -21.14
N ARG A 230 -0.70 3.02 -21.68
CA ARG A 230 0.20 1.96 -21.19
C ARG A 230 1.63 2.13 -21.73
N ALA A 231 2.62 1.65 -20.96
CA ALA A 231 4.01 1.57 -21.40
C ALA A 231 4.13 0.70 -22.67
N ARG A 232 5.08 1.03 -23.56
CA ARG A 232 5.29 0.28 -24.81
C ARG A 232 6.02 -1.02 -24.50
N ASP A 233 5.32 -2.14 -24.66
CA ASP A 233 5.84 -3.50 -24.64
C ASP A 233 5.12 -4.36 -25.70
N GLU A 234 5.55 -5.63 -25.84
CA GLU A 234 4.94 -6.57 -26.78
C GLU A 234 3.46 -6.84 -26.48
N GLY A 235 3.06 -6.80 -25.20
CA GLY A 235 1.67 -6.96 -24.76
C GLY A 235 0.78 -5.80 -25.20
N LYS A 236 1.30 -4.57 -25.16
CA LYS A 236 0.61 -3.39 -25.68
C LYS A 236 0.41 -3.48 -27.18
N ALA A 237 1.45 -3.85 -27.94
CA ALA A 237 1.34 -3.99 -29.40
C ALA A 237 0.29 -5.04 -29.79
N ALA A 238 0.25 -6.18 -29.08
CA ALA A 238 -0.78 -7.19 -29.29
C ALA A 238 -2.19 -6.68 -28.93
N THR A 239 -2.33 -5.96 -27.80
CA THR A 239 -3.62 -5.36 -27.38
C THR A 239 -4.12 -4.34 -28.40
N ASP A 240 -3.25 -3.44 -28.86
CA ASP A 240 -3.57 -2.42 -29.86
C ASP A 240 -3.97 -3.07 -31.20
N GLY A 241 -3.31 -4.17 -31.58
CA GLY A 241 -3.69 -4.99 -32.73
C GLY A 241 -5.11 -5.53 -32.63
N VAL A 242 -5.47 -6.19 -31.52
CA VAL A 242 -6.83 -6.72 -31.28
C VAL A 242 -7.87 -5.59 -31.34
N LEU A 243 -7.62 -4.49 -30.62
CA LEU A 243 -8.56 -3.36 -30.56
C LEU A 243 -8.73 -2.67 -31.91
N SER A 244 -7.68 -2.63 -32.74
CA SER A 244 -7.76 -2.10 -34.10
C SER A 244 -8.67 -2.95 -34.99
N VAL A 245 -8.56 -4.29 -34.92
CA VAL A 245 -9.43 -5.18 -35.71
C VAL A 245 -10.89 -5.05 -35.26
N LEU A 246 -11.13 -4.98 -33.95
CA LEU A 246 -12.48 -4.76 -33.41
C LEU A 246 -13.07 -3.42 -33.83
N ALA A 247 -12.28 -2.35 -33.79
CA ALA A 247 -12.71 -1.03 -34.23
C ALA A 247 -13.02 -0.97 -35.73
N GLU A 248 -12.26 -1.68 -36.56
CA GLU A 248 -12.55 -1.80 -37.99
C GLU A 248 -13.86 -2.56 -38.23
N ALA A 249 -14.06 -3.69 -37.55
CA ALA A 249 -15.29 -4.47 -37.66
C ALA A 249 -16.53 -3.73 -37.14
N ALA A 250 -16.38 -2.87 -36.14
CA ALA A 250 -17.48 -2.09 -35.56
C ALA A 250 -18.03 -0.99 -36.50
N ARG A 251 -17.28 -0.56 -37.52
CA ARG A 251 -17.71 0.48 -38.48
C ARG A 251 -18.85 0.03 -39.38
N GLU A 252 -18.95 -1.26 -39.65
CA GLU A 252 -19.97 -1.85 -40.52
C GLU A 252 -21.03 -2.57 -39.68
N PRO A 253 -22.33 -2.25 -39.84
CA PRO A 253 -23.40 -2.91 -39.09
C PRO A 253 -23.36 -4.43 -39.22
N GLY A 254 -23.37 -5.15 -38.09
CA GLY A 254 -23.40 -6.62 -38.03
C GLY A 254 -22.06 -7.33 -38.29
N ARG A 255 -21.01 -6.63 -38.72
CA ARG A 255 -19.71 -7.25 -39.01
C ARG A 255 -18.95 -7.62 -37.74
N LEU A 256 -19.06 -6.81 -36.69
CA LEU A 256 -18.54 -7.11 -35.36
C LEU A 256 -19.18 -8.38 -34.78
N ASP A 257 -20.50 -8.49 -34.89
CA ASP A 257 -21.25 -9.66 -34.41
C ASP A 257 -20.86 -10.93 -35.18
N ALA A 258 -20.73 -10.83 -36.51
CA ALA A 258 -20.27 -11.93 -37.34
C ALA A 258 -18.84 -12.38 -36.98
N LEU A 259 -17.94 -11.44 -36.65
CA LEU A 259 -16.57 -11.74 -36.21
C LEU A 259 -16.56 -12.52 -34.90
N LEU A 260 -17.34 -12.09 -33.91
CA LEU A 260 -17.40 -12.74 -32.60
C LEU A 260 -18.07 -14.12 -32.67
N LEU A 261 -19.10 -14.28 -33.51
CA LEU A 261 -19.67 -15.59 -33.82
C LEU A 261 -18.63 -16.51 -34.47
N TRP A 262 -17.88 -15.99 -35.45
CA TRP A 262 -16.83 -16.74 -36.14
C TRP A 262 -15.72 -17.20 -35.18
N GLU A 263 -15.28 -16.34 -34.24
CA GLU A 263 -14.29 -16.72 -33.22
C GLU A 263 -14.72 -17.94 -32.39
N VAL A 264 -15.97 -17.95 -31.93
CA VAL A 264 -16.51 -19.09 -31.17
C VAL A 264 -16.59 -20.34 -32.04
N MET A 265 -17.04 -20.20 -33.29
CA MET A 265 -17.07 -21.32 -34.24
C MET A 265 -15.68 -21.91 -34.50
N GLU A 266 -14.65 -21.08 -34.66
CA GLU A 266 -13.27 -21.54 -34.87
C GLU A 266 -12.71 -22.32 -33.68
N ILE A 267 -13.05 -21.93 -32.45
CA ILE A 267 -12.64 -22.63 -31.24
C ILE A 267 -13.29 -24.02 -31.14
N LEU A 268 -14.52 -24.15 -31.64
CA LEU A 268 -15.31 -25.39 -31.59
C LEU A 268 -15.12 -26.28 -32.83
N ARG A 269 -14.61 -25.72 -33.93
CA ARG A 269 -14.47 -26.40 -35.23
C ARG A 269 -13.65 -27.69 -35.14
N PRO A 270 -12.48 -27.76 -34.48
CA PRO A 270 -11.71 -29.01 -34.42
C PRO A 270 -12.50 -30.17 -33.80
N GLN A 271 -13.30 -29.88 -32.77
CA GLN A 271 -14.13 -30.87 -32.07
C GLN A 271 -15.32 -31.29 -32.93
N ALA A 272 -15.91 -30.36 -33.68
CA ALA A 272 -16.99 -30.65 -34.61
C ALA A 272 -16.50 -31.52 -35.78
N GLU A 273 -15.33 -31.19 -36.35
CA GLU A 273 -14.67 -31.97 -37.42
C GLU A 273 -14.23 -33.35 -36.94
N ALA A 274 -13.84 -33.47 -35.67
CA ALA A 274 -13.56 -34.76 -35.03
C ALA A 274 -14.82 -35.61 -34.77
N GLY A 275 -16.01 -35.10 -35.08
CA GLY A 275 -17.28 -35.80 -34.89
C GLY A 275 -17.69 -35.95 -33.43
N LEU A 276 -17.26 -35.04 -32.54
CA LEU A 276 -17.67 -35.08 -31.14
C LEU A 276 -19.18 -34.79 -30.98
N PRO A 277 -19.85 -35.38 -29.97
CA PRO A 277 -21.27 -35.17 -29.75
C PRO A 277 -21.65 -33.70 -29.49
N ALA A 278 -22.86 -33.29 -29.91
CA ALA A 278 -23.39 -31.94 -29.73
C ALA A 278 -23.29 -31.44 -28.27
N LYS A 279 -23.54 -32.33 -27.31
CA LYS A 279 -23.48 -32.03 -25.87
C LYS A 279 -22.08 -31.60 -25.42
N VAL A 280 -21.03 -32.16 -26.02
CA VAL A 280 -19.62 -31.81 -25.73
C VAL A 280 -19.29 -30.44 -26.33
N LEU A 281 -19.71 -30.19 -27.57
CA LEU A 281 -19.55 -28.89 -28.22
C LEU A 281 -20.26 -27.78 -27.43
N ALA A 282 -21.50 -28.02 -27.02
CA ALA A 282 -22.26 -27.08 -26.22
C ALA A 282 -21.65 -26.84 -24.82
N ALA A 283 -21.09 -27.87 -24.18
CA ALA A 283 -20.35 -27.69 -22.93
C ALA A 283 -19.13 -26.79 -23.12
N ARG A 284 -18.36 -26.98 -24.20
CA ARG A 284 -17.21 -26.11 -24.53
C ARG A 284 -17.62 -24.69 -24.87
N ALA A 285 -18.72 -24.50 -25.59
CA ALA A 285 -19.25 -23.18 -25.87
C ALA A 285 -19.70 -22.47 -24.58
N ALA A 286 -20.33 -23.22 -23.65
CA ALA A 286 -20.71 -22.70 -22.34
C ALA A 286 -19.49 -22.34 -21.46
N GLU A 287 -18.38 -23.09 -21.55
CA GLU A 287 -17.12 -22.75 -20.87
C GLU A 287 -16.50 -21.43 -21.37
N LEU A 288 -16.77 -21.03 -22.62
CA LEU A 288 -16.38 -19.72 -23.13
C LEU A 288 -17.23 -18.59 -22.55
N GLY A 289 -18.42 -18.92 -22.01
CA GLY A 289 -19.40 -17.98 -21.49
C GLY A 289 -20.68 -17.89 -22.32
N LEU A 290 -20.87 -18.70 -23.36
CA LEU A 290 -22.14 -18.70 -24.11
C LEU A 290 -23.27 -19.27 -23.23
N VAL A 291 -24.44 -18.61 -23.21
CA VAL A 291 -25.61 -19.11 -22.47
C VAL A 291 -25.98 -20.52 -22.94
N ARG A 292 -26.32 -21.41 -22.01
CA ARG A 292 -26.53 -22.84 -22.28
C ARG A 292 -27.53 -23.12 -23.42
N GLU A 293 -28.61 -22.35 -23.48
CA GLU A 293 -29.64 -22.43 -24.52
C GLU A 293 -29.04 -22.22 -25.92
N GLU A 294 -28.29 -21.13 -26.11
CA GLU A 294 -27.64 -20.82 -27.39
C GLU A 294 -26.43 -21.73 -27.66
N ALA A 295 -25.75 -22.22 -26.62
CA ALA A 295 -24.67 -23.18 -26.77
C ALA A 295 -25.15 -24.51 -27.38
N ASP A 296 -26.32 -25.00 -26.95
CA ASP A 296 -26.95 -26.19 -27.49
C ASP A 296 -27.42 -25.96 -28.95
N GLU A 297 -27.98 -24.78 -29.25
CA GLU A 297 -28.38 -24.40 -30.61
C GLU A 297 -27.20 -24.26 -31.58
N LEU A 298 -26.12 -23.59 -31.15
CA LEU A 298 -24.91 -23.41 -31.96
C LEU A 298 -24.23 -24.76 -32.25
N ALA A 299 -24.12 -25.63 -31.24
CA ALA A 299 -23.54 -26.96 -31.42
C ALA A 299 -24.33 -27.80 -32.42
N LEU A 300 -25.66 -27.76 -32.36
CA LEU A 300 -26.53 -28.43 -33.32
C LEU A 300 -26.33 -27.86 -34.73
N ALA A 301 -26.35 -26.53 -34.90
CA ALA A 301 -26.17 -25.88 -36.20
C ALA A 301 -24.78 -26.17 -36.81
N MET A 302 -23.73 -26.25 -36.00
CA MET A 302 -22.37 -26.60 -36.47
C MET A 302 -22.29 -28.05 -36.95
N LEU A 303 -22.97 -28.99 -36.29
CA LEU A 303 -22.99 -30.39 -36.71
C LEU A 303 -23.87 -30.65 -37.93
N ASP A 304 -25.02 -29.97 -38.03
CA ASP A 304 -25.87 -30.02 -39.22
C ASP A 304 -25.12 -29.48 -40.45
N ARG A 305 -24.23 -28.50 -40.26
CA ARG A 305 -23.31 -28.01 -41.29
C ARG A 305 -22.17 -29.00 -41.61
N GLY A 306 -21.69 -29.72 -40.61
CA GLY A 306 -20.62 -30.72 -40.69
C GLY A 306 -20.91 -31.94 -41.57
N GLY A 307 -22.13 -32.07 -42.11
CA GLY A 307 -22.50 -33.10 -43.09
C GLY A 307 -21.86 -32.94 -44.48
N ARG A 308 -21.11 -31.86 -44.75
CA ARG A 308 -20.26 -31.73 -45.96
C ARG A 308 -18.81 -31.44 -45.55
N PRO A 309 -17.86 -32.37 -45.72
CA PRO A 309 -16.45 -31.99 -45.68
C PRO A 309 -16.23 -30.87 -46.69
N ALA A 310 -15.45 -29.84 -46.35
CA ALA A 310 -15.06 -28.81 -47.30
C ALA A 310 -14.53 -29.51 -48.57
N GLY A 311 -15.29 -29.46 -49.66
CA GLY A 311 -14.90 -30.06 -50.92
C GLY A 311 -13.52 -29.56 -51.33
N ALA A 312 -12.86 -30.22 -52.28
CA ALA A 312 -11.50 -29.81 -52.70
C ALA A 312 -11.41 -28.32 -53.09
N ALA A 313 -12.49 -27.68 -53.58
CA ALA A 313 -12.58 -26.24 -53.78
C ALA A 313 -12.59 -25.39 -52.49
N GLY A 314 -13.22 -25.87 -51.41
CA GLY A 314 -13.19 -25.22 -50.10
C GLY A 314 -11.77 -25.16 -49.52
N ARG A 315 -11.00 -26.25 -49.68
CA ARG A 315 -9.58 -26.30 -49.26
C ARG A 315 -8.69 -25.36 -50.08
N VAL A 316 -9.00 -25.13 -51.36
CA VAL A 316 -8.31 -24.13 -52.19
C VAL A 316 -8.62 -22.71 -51.69
N ARG A 317 -9.89 -22.39 -51.40
CA ARG A 317 -10.29 -21.07 -50.85
C ARG A 317 -9.65 -20.81 -49.49
N GLU A 318 -9.64 -21.81 -48.62
CA GLU A 318 -8.97 -21.76 -47.33
C GLU A 318 -7.47 -21.49 -47.50
N ALA A 319 -6.78 -22.20 -48.41
CA ALA A 319 -5.37 -21.96 -48.69
C ALA A 319 -5.11 -20.53 -49.21
N LEU A 320 -5.99 -19.97 -50.05
CA LEU A 320 -5.88 -18.58 -50.49
C LEU A 320 -6.09 -17.57 -49.34
N GLN A 321 -7.11 -17.78 -48.52
CA GLN A 321 -7.38 -16.95 -47.34
C GLN A 321 -6.21 -16.98 -46.35
N ASP A 322 -5.55 -18.13 -46.27
CA ASP A 322 -4.36 -18.36 -45.46
C ASP A 322 -3.06 -17.77 -46.02
N GLY A 323 -3.11 -17.15 -47.20
CA GLY A 323 -1.91 -16.69 -47.91
C GLY A 323 -1.00 -17.83 -48.34
N ARG A 324 -1.50 -19.07 -48.47
CA ARG A 324 -0.75 -20.25 -48.91
C ARG A 324 -0.96 -20.49 -50.40
N LEU A 325 -0.53 -19.54 -51.22
CA LEU A 325 -0.72 -19.57 -52.67
C LEU A 325 -0.15 -20.85 -53.31
N ARG A 326 1.01 -21.35 -52.87
CA ARG A 326 1.60 -22.57 -53.48
C ARG A 326 0.79 -23.82 -53.17
N ALA A 327 0.21 -23.90 -51.98
CA ALA A 327 -0.75 -24.93 -51.61
C ALA A 327 -2.04 -24.80 -52.43
N ALA A 328 -2.56 -23.59 -52.62
CA ALA A 328 -3.74 -23.34 -53.45
C ALA A 328 -3.52 -23.77 -54.91
N GLU A 329 -2.38 -23.41 -55.53
CA GLU A 329 -2.00 -23.84 -56.89
C GLU A 329 -1.94 -25.37 -57.01
N ARG A 330 -1.30 -26.06 -56.04
CA ARG A 330 -1.23 -27.53 -56.01
C ARG A 330 -2.60 -28.18 -55.88
N LEU A 331 -3.44 -27.70 -54.95
CA LEU A 331 -4.79 -28.24 -54.75
C LEU A 331 -5.69 -27.98 -55.96
N LEU A 332 -5.57 -26.81 -56.59
CA LEU A 332 -6.31 -26.45 -57.80
C LEU A 332 -5.90 -27.31 -59.00
N SER A 333 -4.63 -27.72 -59.10
CA SER A 333 -4.16 -28.60 -60.17
C SER A 333 -4.82 -29.99 -60.16
N ALA A 334 -5.34 -30.42 -59.02
CA ALA A 334 -6.04 -31.70 -58.84
C ALA A 334 -7.56 -31.62 -59.12
N LEU A 335 -8.10 -30.44 -59.44
CA LEU A 335 -9.53 -30.21 -59.71
C LEU A 335 -9.84 -30.17 -61.21
N PRO A 336 -11.02 -30.67 -61.65
CA PRO A 336 -11.48 -30.54 -63.04
C PRO A 336 -11.59 -29.06 -63.45
N ALA A 337 -11.09 -28.71 -64.64
CA ALA A 337 -10.99 -27.31 -65.08
C ALA A 337 -12.35 -26.61 -65.29
N GLU A 338 -13.41 -27.37 -65.60
CA GLU A 338 -14.73 -26.85 -65.96
C GLU A 338 -15.61 -26.47 -64.76
N GLU A 339 -15.38 -27.07 -63.58
CA GLU A 339 -16.28 -26.94 -62.43
C GLU A 339 -15.98 -25.71 -61.54
N GLU A 340 -14.79 -25.11 -61.62
CA GLU A 340 -14.32 -24.05 -60.71
C GLU A 340 -13.53 -22.94 -61.45
N ARG A 341 -14.07 -22.42 -62.57
CA ARG A 341 -13.42 -21.41 -63.43
C ARG A 341 -13.07 -20.11 -62.68
N ASP A 342 -13.97 -19.61 -61.84
CA ASP A 342 -13.78 -18.35 -61.12
C ASP A 342 -12.68 -18.47 -60.06
N LEU A 343 -12.64 -19.59 -59.35
CA LEU A 343 -11.61 -19.89 -58.35
C LEU A 343 -10.22 -20.03 -59.01
N ARG A 344 -10.15 -20.62 -60.20
CA ARG A 344 -8.92 -20.69 -61.00
C ARG A 344 -8.44 -19.30 -61.42
N ALA A 345 -9.34 -18.45 -61.90
CA ALA A 345 -9.01 -17.07 -62.26
C ALA A 345 -8.49 -16.26 -61.06
N GLU A 346 -9.04 -16.48 -59.87
CA GLU A 346 -8.57 -15.85 -58.63
C GLU A 346 -7.15 -16.29 -58.25
N VAL A 347 -6.86 -17.60 -58.26
CA VAL A 347 -5.51 -18.13 -57.98
C VAL A 347 -4.50 -17.59 -59.00
N GLU A 348 -4.84 -17.58 -60.29
CA GLU A 348 -3.98 -17.08 -61.37
C GLU A 348 -3.71 -15.56 -61.27
N GLU A 349 -4.70 -14.77 -60.86
CA GLU A 349 -4.51 -13.34 -60.59
C GLU A 349 -3.55 -13.12 -59.41
N LYS A 350 -3.72 -13.85 -58.30
CA LYS A 350 -2.81 -13.76 -57.15
C LYS A 350 -1.38 -14.19 -57.51
N ALA A 351 -1.24 -15.25 -58.32
CA ALA A 351 0.07 -15.68 -58.82
C ALA A 351 0.74 -14.61 -59.70
N ARG A 352 0.00 -13.97 -60.60
CA ARG A 352 0.51 -12.84 -61.41
C ARG A 352 0.93 -11.66 -60.54
N GLN A 353 0.17 -11.31 -59.51
CA GLN A 353 0.54 -10.24 -58.57
C GLN A 353 1.84 -10.55 -57.81
N VAL A 354 1.98 -11.76 -57.27
CA VAL A 354 3.20 -12.20 -56.56
C VAL A 354 4.41 -12.18 -57.49
N ALA A 355 4.26 -12.64 -58.74
CA ALA A 355 5.33 -12.59 -59.74
C ALA A 355 5.75 -11.15 -60.05
N ALA A 356 4.78 -10.25 -60.26
CA ALA A 356 5.05 -8.83 -60.55
C ALA A 356 5.78 -8.12 -59.39
N TRP A 357 5.36 -8.34 -58.14
CA TRP A 357 6.04 -7.77 -56.98
C TRP A 357 7.46 -8.32 -56.81
N THR A 358 7.65 -9.63 -57.04
CA THR A 358 8.98 -10.26 -56.94
C THR A 358 9.94 -9.74 -58.00
N GLU A 359 9.47 -9.54 -59.24
CA GLU A 359 10.27 -8.95 -60.31
C GLU A 359 10.62 -7.49 -60.01
N GLN A 360 9.64 -6.69 -59.57
CA GLN A 360 9.89 -5.30 -59.20
C GLN A 360 10.86 -5.20 -58.02
N ALA A 361 10.79 -6.11 -57.04
CA ALA A 361 11.73 -6.16 -55.93
C ALA A 361 13.17 -6.41 -56.40
N ALA A 362 13.36 -7.27 -57.39
CA ALA A 362 14.67 -7.52 -57.99
C ALA A 362 15.24 -6.25 -58.67
N ARG A 363 14.38 -5.47 -59.34
CA ARG A 363 14.77 -4.17 -59.94
C ARG A 363 15.15 -3.14 -58.88
N GLU A 364 14.37 -3.01 -57.82
CA GLU A 364 14.67 -2.08 -56.71
C GLU A 364 15.97 -2.47 -55.97
N ARG A 365 16.21 -3.78 -55.77
CA ARG A 365 17.49 -4.30 -55.24
C ARG A 365 18.67 -3.90 -56.13
N ALA A 366 18.55 -4.10 -57.45
CA ALA A 366 19.59 -3.73 -58.41
C ALA A 366 19.87 -2.22 -58.43
N ALA A 367 18.85 -1.39 -58.14
CA ALA A 367 18.98 0.06 -58.00
C ALA A 367 19.50 0.51 -56.61
N GLY A 368 19.85 -0.41 -55.72
CA GLY A 368 20.34 -0.11 -54.36
C GLY A 368 19.24 0.32 -53.38
N ARG A 369 17.96 0.23 -53.75
CA ARG A 369 16.81 0.61 -52.90
C ARG A 369 16.31 -0.58 -52.08
N THR A 370 17.17 -1.09 -51.21
CA THR A 370 16.99 -2.32 -50.44
C THR A 370 15.67 -2.38 -49.66
N GLU A 371 15.23 -1.26 -49.07
CA GLU A 371 13.98 -1.24 -48.29
C GLU A 371 12.72 -1.23 -49.15
N ALA A 372 12.76 -0.60 -50.34
CA ALA A 372 11.66 -0.69 -51.30
C ALA A 372 11.52 -2.12 -51.85
N ALA A 373 12.66 -2.81 -52.09
CA ALA A 373 12.66 -4.22 -52.45
C ALA A 373 12.08 -5.10 -51.32
N ALA A 374 12.41 -4.80 -50.05
CA ALA A 374 11.89 -5.53 -48.90
C ALA A 374 10.36 -5.40 -48.78
N GLU A 375 9.81 -4.20 -49.01
CA GLU A 375 8.37 -3.93 -48.96
C GLU A 375 7.59 -4.73 -50.00
N LEU A 376 8.13 -4.83 -51.23
CA LEU A 376 7.54 -5.64 -52.28
C LEU A 376 7.59 -7.14 -51.97
N LEU A 377 8.70 -7.63 -51.40
CA LEU A 377 8.82 -9.04 -51.00
C LEU A 377 7.95 -9.38 -49.78
N ASP A 378 7.78 -8.47 -48.82
CA ASP A 378 6.85 -8.64 -47.70
C ASP A 378 5.41 -8.76 -48.21
N ARG A 379 5.02 -7.89 -49.15
CA ARG A 379 3.70 -7.96 -49.79
C ARG A 379 3.49 -9.28 -50.54
N ALA A 380 4.51 -9.73 -51.28
CA ALA A 380 4.48 -11.02 -51.96
C ALA A 380 4.40 -12.19 -50.97
N SER A 381 5.17 -12.15 -49.88
CA SER A 381 5.18 -13.17 -48.83
C SER A 381 3.85 -13.26 -48.08
N ARG A 382 3.10 -12.17 -47.90
CA ARG A 382 1.75 -12.23 -47.30
C ARG A 382 0.74 -12.99 -48.16
N VAL A 383 0.91 -12.99 -49.47
CA VAL A 383 0.02 -13.71 -50.41
C VAL A 383 0.53 -15.14 -50.66
N ALA A 384 1.84 -15.35 -50.61
CA ALA A 384 2.51 -16.63 -50.79
C ALA A 384 3.44 -16.94 -49.58
N ALA A 385 2.85 -17.07 -48.40
CA ALA A 385 3.54 -17.32 -47.14
C ALA A 385 4.19 -18.71 -47.09
N ASP A 386 3.74 -19.63 -47.94
CA ASP A 386 4.31 -20.96 -48.13
C ASP A 386 5.40 -21.03 -49.22
N ASP A 387 5.86 -19.87 -49.71
CA ASP A 387 7.00 -19.75 -50.63
C ASP A 387 8.26 -19.31 -49.88
N ASP A 388 9.04 -20.29 -49.43
CA ASP A 388 10.30 -20.07 -48.69
C ASP A 388 11.32 -19.24 -49.50
N ALA A 389 11.29 -19.30 -50.84
CA ALA A 389 12.22 -18.55 -51.67
C ALA A 389 11.98 -17.03 -51.60
N ILE A 390 10.73 -16.59 -51.44
CA ILE A 390 10.40 -15.18 -51.21
C ILE A 390 10.87 -14.76 -49.81
N ALA A 391 10.63 -15.60 -48.80
CA ALA A 391 11.07 -15.34 -47.43
C ALA A 391 12.60 -15.24 -47.33
N ASP A 392 13.34 -16.11 -48.00
CA ASP A 392 14.81 -16.10 -48.06
C ASP A 392 15.36 -14.83 -48.69
N ARG A 393 14.77 -14.41 -49.81
CA ARG A 393 15.16 -13.15 -50.48
C ARG A 393 14.91 -11.94 -49.58
N LEU A 394 13.82 -11.93 -48.82
CA LEU A 394 13.54 -10.89 -47.84
C LEU A 394 14.55 -10.89 -46.68
N ARG A 395 14.90 -12.07 -46.15
CA ARG A 395 15.93 -12.22 -45.09
C ARG A 395 17.32 -11.76 -45.55
N ALA A 396 17.63 -11.94 -46.82
CA ALA A 396 18.90 -11.51 -47.43
C ALA A 396 18.99 -10.00 -47.71
N LEU A 397 17.95 -9.21 -47.42
CA LEU A 397 17.95 -7.75 -47.54
C LEU A 397 18.26 -7.11 -46.18
N PRO A 398 19.37 -6.37 -46.03
CA PRO A 398 19.57 -5.59 -44.81
C PRO A 398 18.59 -4.40 -44.74
N PRO A 399 18.17 -3.98 -43.54
CA PRO A 399 17.41 -2.74 -43.37
C PRO A 399 18.29 -1.49 -43.65
N PRO A 400 17.68 -0.30 -43.79
CA PRO A 400 18.40 0.96 -43.81
C PRO A 400 19.30 1.13 -42.58
N PRO A 401 20.50 1.73 -42.74
CA PRO A 401 21.37 2.00 -41.60
C PRO A 401 20.71 2.99 -40.62
N PRO A 402 21.02 2.91 -39.32
CA PRO A 402 20.59 3.91 -38.36
C PRO A 402 21.23 5.28 -38.64
N GLY A 403 20.66 6.34 -38.08
CA GLY A 403 21.16 7.71 -38.18
C GLY A 403 21.59 8.29 -36.83
N ASP A 404 22.26 9.45 -36.85
CA ASP A 404 22.62 10.25 -35.67
C ASP A 404 23.14 9.45 -34.48
N VAL A 405 24.24 8.72 -34.65
CA VAL A 405 24.86 7.97 -33.55
C VAL A 405 25.50 8.96 -32.57
N ARG A 406 24.92 9.05 -31.38
CA ARG A 406 25.34 9.89 -30.26
C ARG A 406 26.10 9.02 -29.26
N VAL A 407 27.30 9.45 -28.91
CA VAL A 407 28.18 8.74 -27.98
C VAL A 407 28.48 9.67 -26.81
N GLY A 408 28.22 9.19 -25.60
CA GLY A 408 28.43 9.93 -24.35
C GLY A 408 29.26 9.10 -23.37
N VAL A 409 30.10 9.77 -22.59
CA VAL A 409 30.90 9.13 -21.53
C VAL A 409 30.38 9.61 -20.18
N GLN A 410 29.98 8.67 -19.34
CA GLN A 410 29.55 8.94 -17.98
C GLN A 410 30.08 7.84 -17.05
N ASP A 411 30.71 8.23 -15.93
CA ASP A 411 31.19 7.32 -14.88
C ASP A 411 32.05 6.16 -15.39
N GLY A 412 32.92 6.43 -16.37
CA GLY A 412 33.80 5.42 -16.97
C GLY A 412 33.10 4.45 -17.94
N ARG A 413 31.81 4.66 -18.24
CA ARG A 413 31.01 3.89 -19.20
C ARG A 413 30.72 4.72 -20.44
N VAL A 414 30.48 4.06 -21.57
CA VAL A 414 30.08 4.72 -22.82
C VAL A 414 28.64 4.36 -23.16
N SER A 415 27.78 5.36 -23.23
CA SER A 415 26.42 5.23 -23.76
C SER A 415 26.43 5.55 -25.26
N VAL A 416 25.92 4.63 -26.07
CA VAL A 416 25.75 4.79 -27.51
C VAL A 416 24.25 4.79 -27.80
N ALA A 417 23.72 5.87 -28.37
CA ALA A 417 22.32 5.98 -28.75
C ALA A 417 22.20 6.42 -30.21
N TRP A 418 21.17 6.00 -30.91
CA TRP A 418 21.00 6.29 -32.34
C TRP A 418 19.55 6.56 -32.70
N THR A 419 19.34 7.19 -33.85
CA THR A 419 18.02 7.31 -34.48
C THR A 419 17.78 6.08 -35.36
N PRO A 420 16.66 5.35 -35.20
CA PRO A 420 16.30 4.26 -36.10
C PRO A 420 16.31 4.68 -37.57
N GLY A 421 16.72 3.76 -38.45
CA GLY A 421 16.55 3.95 -39.89
C GLY A 421 15.07 3.97 -40.30
N ALA A 422 14.76 4.51 -41.48
CA ALA A 422 13.41 4.57 -42.03
C ALA A 422 12.93 3.19 -42.53
N VAL A 423 12.77 2.24 -41.62
CA VAL A 423 12.34 0.87 -41.89
C VAL A 423 10.84 0.82 -42.11
N ARG A 424 10.42 0.10 -43.15
CA ARG A 424 9.03 -0.16 -43.53
C ARG A 424 8.63 -1.62 -43.30
N VAL A 425 9.61 -2.53 -43.19
CA VAL A 425 9.36 -3.97 -43.10
C VAL A 425 10.08 -4.65 -41.94
N GLY A 426 9.28 -5.29 -41.08
CA GLY A 426 9.71 -6.22 -40.05
C GLY A 426 10.40 -5.57 -38.84
N PRO A 427 10.65 -6.36 -37.77
CA PRO A 427 11.44 -5.90 -36.64
C PRO A 427 12.91 -5.73 -37.04
N VAL A 428 13.60 -4.81 -36.38
CA VAL A 428 15.01 -4.52 -36.60
C VAL A 428 15.78 -4.77 -35.31
N ARG A 429 16.87 -5.51 -35.42
CA ARG A 429 17.86 -5.65 -34.35
C ARG A 429 19.08 -4.82 -34.71
N TYR A 430 19.69 -4.21 -33.71
CA TYR A 430 20.92 -3.45 -33.85
C TYR A 430 22.09 -4.21 -33.23
N ARG A 431 23.26 -4.11 -33.86
CA ARG A 431 24.53 -4.53 -33.29
C ARG A 431 25.44 -3.32 -33.13
N VAL A 432 26.03 -3.18 -31.95
CA VAL A 432 27.03 -2.13 -31.67
C VAL A 432 28.41 -2.75 -31.61
N VAL A 433 29.32 -2.23 -32.44
CA VAL A 433 30.72 -2.66 -32.52
C VAL A 433 31.63 -1.51 -32.12
N ARG A 434 32.59 -1.80 -31.26
CA ARG A 434 33.65 -0.89 -30.84
C ARG A 434 34.95 -1.19 -31.56
N THR A 435 35.59 -0.14 -32.06
CA THR A 435 36.91 -0.18 -32.72
C THR A 435 37.80 0.94 -32.18
N VAL A 436 39.12 0.76 -32.29
CA VAL A 436 40.12 1.75 -31.87
C VAL A 436 40.66 2.47 -33.10
N GLY A 437 40.74 3.81 -33.03
CA GLY A 437 41.36 4.67 -34.05
C GLY A 437 40.55 4.92 -35.33
N ALA A 438 39.61 4.03 -35.70
CA ALA A 438 38.70 4.26 -36.82
C ALA A 438 37.33 3.59 -36.60
N PRO A 439 36.25 4.03 -37.28
CA PRO A 439 34.96 3.32 -37.30
C PRO A 439 35.05 1.90 -37.88
N ALA A 440 34.16 1.00 -37.44
CA ALA A 440 34.11 -0.36 -37.95
C ALA A 440 33.59 -0.39 -39.40
N GLY A 441 34.35 -1.03 -40.31
CA GLY A 441 33.93 -1.22 -41.70
C GLY A 441 32.85 -2.30 -41.89
N GLY A 442 32.59 -3.12 -40.87
CA GLY A 442 31.58 -4.18 -40.89
C GLY A 442 31.26 -4.70 -39.49
N ALA A 443 30.15 -5.42 -39.35
CA ALA A 443 29.61 -5.88 -38.06
C ALA A 443 30.47 -6.92 -37.31
N SER A 444 31.57 -7.37 -37.92
CA SER A 444 32.58 -8.28 -37.35
C SER A 444 33.99 -7.64 -37.24
N ALA A 445 34.16 -6.37 -37.62
CA ALA A 445 35.47 -5.73 -37.72
C ALA A 445 36.06 -5.23 -36.38
N GLY A 446 35.42 -5.52 -35.24
CA GLY A 446 35.83 -5.03 -33.93
C GLY A 446 35.18 -5.81 -32.78
N ALA A 447 35.26 -5.25 -31.56
CA ALA A 447 34.65 -5.85 -30.38
C ALA A 447 33.13 -5.62 -30.38
N ALA A 448 32.35 -6.69 -30.43
CA ALA A 448 30.90 -6.61 -30.31
C ALA A 448 30.53 -6.27 -28.86
N ILE A 449 29.93 -5.10 -28.63
CA ILE A 449 29.47 -4.68 -27.30
C ILE A 449 28.14 -5.34 -26.97
N GLY A 450 27.29 -5.54 -27.98
CA GLY A 450 26.06 -6.32 -27.86
C GLY A 450 25.11 -6.12 -29.02
N GLU A 451 23.98 -6.82 -28.93
CA GLU A 451 22.85 -6.71 -29.86
C GLU A 451 21.55 -6.43 -29.10
N THR A 452 20.73 -5.54 -29.63
CA THR A 452 19.50 -5.07 -28.99
C THR A 452 18.45 -4.65 -30.02
N ASP A 453 17.18 -4.74 -29.68
CA ASP A 453 16.05 -4.15 -30.41
C ASP A 453 15.75 -2.70 -29.97
N ALA A 454 16.36 -2.24 -28.88
CA ALA A 454 16.33 -0.86 -28.43
C ALA A 454 17.24 0.05 -29.27
N ASN A 455 17.16 1.35 -29.03
CA ASN A 455 17.91 2.38 -29.78
C ASN A 455 19.11 2.92 -29.01
N GLU A 456 19.52 2.21 -27.97
CA GLU A 456 20.67 2.56 -27.13
C GLU A 456 21.35 1.31 -26.59
N LEU A 457 22.65 1.43 -26.31
CA LEU A 457 23.45 0.39 -25.70
C LEU A 457 24.59 1.00 -24.88
N VAL A 458 24.89 0.39 -23.74
CA VAL A 458 25.96 0.85 -22.84
C VAL A 458 27.13 -0.12 -22.87
N ASP A 459 28.29 0.39 -23.26
CA ASP A 459 29.58 -0.28 -23.06
C ASP A 459 30.04 -0.04 -21.61
N ARG A 460 30.13 -1.14 -20.86
CA ARG A 460 30.45 -1.14 -19.43
C ARG A 460 31.94 -1.21 -19.14
N ASP A 461 32.74 -1.64 -20.11
CA ASP A 461 34.17 -1.86 -19.96
C ASP A 461 34.92 -1.34 -21.22
N PRO A 462 34.86 -0.02 -21.47
CA PRO A 462 35.64 0.60 -22.54
C PRO A 462 37.13 0.60 -22.16
N PRO A 463 38.04 0.21 -23.08
CA PRO A 463 39.47 0.29 -22.80
C PRO A 463 39.87 1.76 -22.57
N PRO A 464 40.59 2.05 -21.47
CA PRO A 464 40.88 3.42 -21.08
C PRO A 464 41.90 4.06 -22.00
N ALA A 465 41.83 5.39 -22.09
CA ALA A 465 42.74 6.27 -22.84
C ALA A 465 42.79 6.11 -24.36
N GLU A 466 42.27 5.02 -24.93
CA GLU A 466 42.18 4.83 -26.38
C GLU A 466 41.13 5.76 -27.02
N GLU A 467 41.29 6.02 -28.32
CA GLU A 467 40.30 6.71 -29.13
C GLU A 467 39.29 5.69 -29.68
N LEU A 468 38.09 5.68 -29.09
CA LEU A 468 37.07 4.68 -29.35
C LEU A 468 36.04 5.18 -30.33
N TYR A 469 35.76 4.37 -31.35
CA TYR A 469 34.65 4.55 -32.27
C TYR A 469 33.60 3.48 -32.00
N TYR A 470 32.34 3.89 -31.99
CA TYR A 470 31.19 3.01 -31.89
C TYR A 470 30.39 3.07 -33.19
N SER A 471 30.27 1.92 -33.84
CA SER A 471 29.52 1.75 -35.08
C SER A 471 28.29 0.88 -34.83
N VAL A 472 27.14 1.34 -35.28
CA VAL A 472 25.85 0.68 -35.15
C VAL A 472 25.43 0.14 -36.50
N PHE A 473 25.00 -1.11 -36.51
CA PHE A 473 24.49 -1.84 -37.67
C PHE A 473 23.06 -2.26 -37.42
N ALA A 474 22.19 -2.14 -38.41
CA ALA A 474 20.81 -2.63 -38.35
C ALA A 474 20.70 -3.97 -39.10
N GLY A 475 19.95 -4.93 -38.56
CA GLY A 475 19.76 -6.27 -39.11
C GLY A 475 18.31 -6.71 -39.00
N ARG A 476 17.83 -7.42 -40.02
CA ARG A 476 16.48 -8.02 -40.07
C ARG A 476 16.52 -9.52 -39.81
N ALA A 477 17.60 -10.16 -40.26
CA ALA A 477 17.88 -11.58 -40.05
C ALA A 477 19.29 -11.72 -39.48
N GLU A 478 19.54 -12.85 -38.82
CA GLU A 478 20.85 -13.14 -38.27
C GLU A 478 21.93 -13.14 -39.37
N GLY A 479 23.04 -12.45 -39.12
CA GLY A 479 24.19 -12.39 -40.02
C GLY A 479 24.08 -11.39 -41.18
N VAL A 480 22.92 -10.78 -41.44
CA VAL A 480 22.75 -9.78 -42.52
C VAL A 480 22.58 -8.38 -41.92
N TRP A 481 23.60 -7.55 -42.10
CA TRP A 481 23.71 -6.23 -41.48
C TRP A 481 23.74 -5.10 -42.52
N SER A 482 23.21 -3.93 -42.15
CA SER A 482 23.28 -2.69 -42.93
C SER A 482 24.71 -2.17 -43.07
N ALA A 483 24.90 -1.08 -43.81
CA ALA A 483 26.09 -0.26 -43.68
C ALA A 483 26.24 0.28 -42.23
N PRO A 484 27.45 0.55 -41.75
CA PRO A 484 27.66 1.13 -40.42
C PRO A 484 27.17 2.58 -40.36
N ALA A 485 26.60 2.96 -39.23
CA ALA A 485 26.53 4.35 -38.80
C ALA A 485 27.45 4.55 -37.59
N ALA A 486 28.32 5.54 -37.61
CA ALA A 486 29.31 5.74 -36.56
C ALA A 486 29.11 7.10 -35.86
N GLY A 487 29.32 7.11 -34.54
CA GLY A 487 29.35 8.35 -33.76
C GLY A 487 30.71 9.03 -33.82
N ARG A 488 30.81 10.20 -33.16
CA ARG A 488 32.10 10.87 -32.93
C ARG A 488 32.99 10.03 -32.00
N PRO A 489 34.32 10.10 -32.15
CA PRO A 489 35.23 9.37 -31.26
C PRO A 489 35.11 9.88 -29.82
N VAL A 490 35.28 8.96 -28.87
CA VAL A 490 35.34 9.28 -27.45
C VAL A 490 36.57 8.65 -26.80
N THR A 491 37.09 9.31 -25.77
CA THR A 491 38.15 8.76 -24.92
C THR A 491 37.65 8.70 -23.49
N VAL A 492 37.73 7.52 -22.88
CA VAL A 492 37.37 7.31 -21.49
C VAL A 492 38.63 7.37 -20.64
N LEU A 493 38.66 8.27 -19.66
CA LEU A 493 39.73 8.38 -18.67
C LEU A 493 39.13 8.17 -17.29
N PRO A 494 39.00 6.91 -16.82
CA PRO A 494 38.42 6.62 -15.52
C PRO A 494 39.15 7.36 -14.40
N GLU A 495 38.40 7.86 -13.43
CA GLU A 495 38.94 8.53 -12.25
C GLU A 495 39.23 7.51 -11.13
N VAL A 496 39.88 7.95 -10.05
CA VAL A 496 39.96 7.14 -8.83
C VAL A 496 38.56 6.89 -8.25
N GLY A 497 38.29 5.66 -7.82
CA GLY A 497 37.04 5.28 -7.16
C GLY A 497 37.18 5.23 -5.64
N ASP A 498 36.06 5.13 -4.93
CA ASP A 498 36.00 4.85 -3.48
C ASP A 498 36.94 5.72 -2.63
N VAL A 499 36.93 7.03 -2.87
CA VAL A 499 37.85 7.93 -2.18
C VAL A 499 37.41 8.10 -0.72
N SER A 500 38.31 7.80 0.21
CA SER A 500 38.12 7.96 1.64
C SER A 500 39.17 8.90 2.21
N VAL A 501 38.74 9.86 3.01
CA VAL A 501 39.60 10.91 3.59
C VAL A 501 39.62 10.74 5.11
N ARG A 502 40.81 10.67 5.69
CA ARG A 502 41.06 10.70 7.13
C ARG A 502 41.95 11.89 7.46
N ALA A 503 41.46 12.76 8.32
CA ALA A 503 42.19 13.95 8.77
C ALA A 503 42.49 13.82 10.27
N GLU A 504 43.77 13.78 10.59
CA GLU A 504 44.31 13.86 11.96
C GLU A 504 44.98 15.24 12.14
N GLU A 505 45.36 15.60 13.37
CA GLU A 505 45.84 16.96 13.69
C GLU A 505 46.97 17.45 12.76
N ARG A 506 47.89 16.57 12.36
CA ARG A 506 49.05 16.91 11.51
C ARG A 506 49.20 16.00 10.29
N GLN A 507 48.14 15.28 9.91
CA GLN A 507 48.20 14.36 8.79
C GLN A 507 46.85 14.29 8.08
N VAL A 508 46.88 14.34 6.75
CA VAL A 508 45.73 13.95 5.92
C VAL A 508 46.12 12.71 5.16
N ALA A 509 45.42 11.60 5.43
CA ALA A 509 45.54 10.36 4.69
C ALA A 509 44.32 10.17 3.80
N VAL A 510 44.53 9.98 2.50
CA VAL A 510 43.47 9.71 1.54
C VAL A 510 43.75 8.38 0.87
N THR A 511 42.75 7.50 0.85
CA THR A 511 42.81 6.20 0.17
C THR A 511 41.80 6.14 -0.96
N TRP A 512 42.06 5.35 -1.99
CA TRP A 512 41.15 5.16 -3.11
C TRP A 512 41.32 3.79 -3.77
N ARG A 513 40.36 3.43 -4.63
CA ARG A 513 40.48 2.34 -5.59
C ARG A 513 41.14 2.85 -6.87
N PHE A 514 42.31 2.30 -7.18
CA PHE A 514 43.05 2.62 -8.40
C PHE A 514 42.33 2.04 -9.64
N PRO A 515 42.06 2.84 -10.67
CA PRO A 515 41.39 2.34 -11.87
C PRO A 515 42.33 1.43 -12.70
N ALA A 516 41.74 0.43 -13.36
CA ALA A 516 42.48 -0.48 -14.23
C ALA A 516 43.02 0.26 -15.47
N GLY A 517 44.21 -0.14 -15.95
CA GLY A 517 44.86 0.47 -17.13
C GLY A 517 45.57 1.80 -16.87
N ALA A 518 45.46 2.36 -15.67
CA ALA A 518 46.22 3.53 -15.26
C ALA A 518 47.68 3.21 -14.93
N ALA A 519 48.58 4.14 -15.22
CA ALA A 519 49.99 4.02 -14.91
C ALA A 519 50.31 4.50 -13.49
N GLU A 520 49.88 5.72 -13.14
CA GLU A 520 50.25 6.43 -11.91
C GLU A 520 49.14 7.38 -11.43
N ALA A 521 49.13 7.67 -10.11
CA ALA A 521 48.32 8.73 -9.52
C ALA A 521 49.15 10.02 -9.40
N VAL A 522 48.55 11.16 -9.71
CA VAL A 522 49.14 12.48 -9.58
C VAL A 522 48.28 13.31 -8.63
N VAL A 523 48.76 13.48 -7.40
CA VAL A 523 48.07 14.26 -6.37
C VAL A 523 48.67 15.65 -6.31
N THR A 524 47.81 16.67 -6.39
CA THR A 524 48.21 18.07 -6.29
C THR A 524 47.44 18.73 -5.16
N ARG A 525 48.15 19.31 -4.18
CA ARG A 525 47.53 20.15 -3.15
C ARG A 525 47.19 21.51 -3.75
N LEU A 526 45.92 21.89 -3.62
CA LEU A 526 45.36 23.15 -4.07
C LEU A 526 45.35 24.09 -2.85
N ASP A 527 46.45 24.79 -2.60
CA ASP A 527 46.52 25.73 -1.46
C ASP A 527 45.54 26.90 -1.67
N GLU A 528 44.67 27.17 -0.69
CA GLU A 528 43.80 28.37 -0.71
C GLU A 528 44.61 29.62 -0.35
N GLY A 529 44.55 30.63 -1.24
CA GLY A 529 45.31 31.89 -1.17
C GLY A 529 46.00 32.29 -2.49
N ALA A 530 46.00 31.43 -3.51
CA ALA A 530 46.45 31.79 -4.86
C ALA A 530 45.30 32.38 -5.68
N ASP A 531 44.77 33.53 -5.24
CA ASP A 531 44.12 34.44 -6.19
C ASP A 531 45.22 34.97 -7.13
N GLN A 532 45.17 34.47 -8.35
CA GLN A 532 45.48 35.12 -9.62
C GLN A 532 46.51 36.28 -9.60
N ARG A 533 47.62 36.07 -10.32
CA ARG A 533 48.64 37.06 -10.78
C ARG A 533 49.93 37.24 -9.96
N ALA A 534 50.46 36.17 -9.39
CA ALA A 534 51.91 36.08 -9.18
C ALA A 534 52.44 34.81 -9.84
N GLU A 535 53.12 35.00 -10.98
CA GLU A 535 53.88 33.96 -11.66
C GLU A 535 54.78 33.21 -10.67
N GLY A 536 54.66 31.88 -10.64
CA GLY A 536 55.79 31.03 -10.22
C GLY A 536 55.77 30.36 -8.84
N ARG A 537 54.67 30.30 -8.07
CA ARG A 537 54.61 29.35 -6.94
C ARG A 537 54.04 28.00 -7.38
N PRO A 538 54.80 26.90 -7.32
CA PRO A 538 54.36 25.61 -7.85
C PRO A 538 53.24 25.04 -6.99
N SER A 539 52.19 24.56 -7.64
CA SER A 539 51.24 23.64 -7.01
C SER A 539 52.01 22.45 -6.47
N ARG A 540 51.84 22.13 -5.18
CA ARG A 540 52.66 21.12 -4.54
C ARG A 540 52.17 19.73 -4.94
N THR A 541 53.02 18.94 -5.57
CA THR A 541 52.77 17.51 -5.78
C THR A 541 52.98 16.78 -4.46
N VAL A 542 51.99 16.01 -4.03
CA VAL A 542 52.08 15.15 -2.86
C VAL A 542 52.45 13.75 -3.36
N PRO A 543 53.50 13.10 -2.82
CA PRO A 543 53.82 11.72 -3.15
C PRO A 543 52.60 10.82 -2.90
N ALA A 544 52.22 10.07 -3.91
CA ALA A 544 51.07 9.17 -3.88
C ALA A 544 51.46 7.83 -4.50
N ASP A 545 50.89 6.76 -3.99
CA ASP A 545 50.97 5.44 -4.59
C ASP A 545 49.63 5.07 -5.26
N ARG A 546 49.44 3.80 -5.59
CA ARG A 546 48.18 3.35 -6.20
C ARG A 546 47.01 3.28 -5.21
N GLY A 547 47.28 3.09 -3.93
CA GLY A 547 46.26 2.94 -2.88
C GLY A 547 45.91 4.22 -2.14
N GLY A 548 46.77 5.25 -2.18
CA GLY A 548 46.53 6.49 -1.44
C GLY A 548 47.69 7.49 -1.43
N PHE A 549 47.52 8.54 -0.63
CA PHE A 549 48.60 9.42 -0.20
C PHE A 549 48.45 9.76 1.29
N ALA A 550 49.56 10.17 1.90
CA ALA A 550 49.58 10.78 3.23
C ALA A 550 50.34 12.10 3.17
N ASP A 551 49.64 13.22 3.42
CA ASP A 551 50.25 14.55 3.57
C ASP A 551 50.45 14.84 5.06
N THR A 552 51.72 14.89 5.48
CA THR A 552 52.12 15.22 6.87
C THR A 552 52.54 16.68 7.03
N GLU A 553 52.52 17.45 5.93
CA GLU A 553 52.89 18.85 5.88
C GLU A 553 51.65 19.73 5.80
N VAL A 554 50.62 19.31 6.53
CA VAL A 554 49.36 20.00 6.70
C VAL A 554 49.39 20.85 7.97
N THR A 555 48.75 22.00 7.91
CA THR A 555 48.60 22.90 9.05
C THR A 555 47.31 22.58 9.81
N PRO A 556 47.37 22.25 11.12
CA PRO A 556 46.16 22.06 11.93
C PRO A 556 45.22 23.26 11.83
N GLY A 557 43.91 23.03 11.73
CA GLY A 557 42.87 24.06 11.64
C GLY A 557 42.77 24.77 10.29
N ARG A 558 43.54 24.36 9.27
CA ARG A 558 43.45 24.91 7.91
C ARG A 558 42.83 23.90 6.96
N LEU A 559 41.87 24.35 6.14
CA LEU A 559 41.27 23.53 5.10
C LEU A 559 42.28 23.25 3.98
N HIS A 560 42.51 21.97 3.67
CA HIS A 560 43.35 21.55 2.55
C HIS A 560 42.50 20.89 1.47
N ARG A 561 42.71 21.28 0.21
CA ARG A 561 42.07 20.67 -0.96
C ARG A 561 43.10 19.92 -1.78
N TYR A 562 42.76 18.74 -2.26
CA TYR A 562 43.64 17.89 -3.08
C TYR A 562 42.93 17.52 -4.36
N ARG A 563 43.58 17.72 -5.50
CA ARG A 563 43.14 17.16 -6.79
C ARG A 563 43.92 15.90 -7.09
N ILE A 564 43.21 14.79 -7.16
CA ILE A 564 43.73 13.46 -7.46
C ILE A 564 43.44 13.18 -8.93
N ARG A 565 44.48 13.16 -9.77
CA ARG A 565 44.38 12.77 -11.20
C ARG A 565 45.05 11.43 -11.40
N VAL A 566 44.66 10.73 -12.45
CA VAL A 566 45.28 9.48 -12.85
C VAL A 566 45.87 9.63 -14.25
N ALA A 567 47.10 9.18 -14.45
CA ALA A 567 47.73 9.19 -15.75
C ALA A 567 47.56 7.85 -16.45
N TYR A 568 47.19 7.92 -17.72
CA TYR A 568 47.09 6.79 -18.63
C TYR A 568 48.11 6.96 -19.76
N VAL A 569 48.71 5.86 -20.19
CA VAL A 569 49.60 5.80 -21.35
C VAL A 569 48.84 5.08 -22.46
N ARG A 570 48.67 5.75 -23.60
CA ARG A 570 48.01 5.22 -24.78
C ARG A 570 48.89 4.19 -25.49
N SER A 571 48.29 3.39 -26.37
CA SER A 571 49.00 2.53 -27.32
C SER A 571 50.05 3.26 -28.18
N ASP A 572 49.84 4.56 -28.47
CA ASP A 572 50.80 5.44 -29.16
C ASP A 572 51.94 5.99 -28.27
N GLY A 573 51.99 5.60 -26.99
CA GLY A 573 52.97 6.05 -26.01
C GLY A 573 52.67 7.43 -25.39
N SER A 574 51.62 8.12 -25.82
CA SER A 574 51.27 9.44 -25.28
C SER A 574 50.59 9.34 -23.92
N ARG A 575 50.94 10.28 -23.04
CA ARG A 575 50.39 10.37 -21.67
C ARG A 575 49.16 11.28 -21.64
N ARG A 576 48.10 10.85 -20.95
CA ARG A 576 46.87 11.63 -20.71
C ARG A 576 46.49 11.57 -19.23
N LEU A 577 46.04 12.71 -18.70
CA LEU A 577 45.55 12.82 -17.33
C LEU A 577 44.03 12.83 -17.35
N SER A 578 43.42 12.14 -16.38
CA SER A 578 42.01 12.29 -16.04
C SER A 578 41.70 13.73 -15.58
N ARG A 579 40.41 14.10 -15.49
CA ARG A 579 39.99 15.43 -15.03
C ARG A 579 40.37 15.64 -13.56
N GLY A 580 40.29 14.58 -12.79
CA GLY A 580 40.69 14.48 -11.40
C GLY A 580 39.55 14.72 -10.41
N VAL A 581 39.58 13.96 -9.32
CA VAL A 581 38.66 14.10 -8.18
C VAL A 581 39.24 15.10 -7.19
N VAL A 582 38.41 16.03 -6.70
CA VAL A 582 38.81 16.98 -5.67
C VAL A 582 38.27 16.51 -4.32
N VAL A 583 39.17 16.37 -3.35
CA VAL A 583 38.82 16.07 -1.96
C VAL A 583 39.28 17.18 -1.03
N THR A 584 38.57 17.32 0.09
CA THR A 584 38.82 18.35 1.08
C THR A 584 39.02 17.70 2.44
N ALA A 585 40.01 18.18 3.20
CA ALA A 585 40.31 17.69 4.53
C ALA A 585 40.64 18.85 5.47
N LEU A 586 40.14 18.79 6.70
CA LEU A 586 40.43 19.74 7.77
C LEU A 586 41.15 19.00 8.92
N PRO A 587 42.49 18.98 8.92
CA PRO A 587 43.27 18.37 9.99
C PRO A 587 43.11 19.18 11.27
N GLU A 588 42.46 18.61 12.28
CA GLU A 588 42.23 19.24 13.58
C GLU A 588 42.53 18.25 14.70
N ALA A 589 42.88 18.78 15.86
CA ALA A 589 43.01 17.96 17.06
C ALA A 589 41.64 17.43 17.50
N PRO A 590 41.55 16.16 17.95
CA PRO A 590 40.31 15.67 18.55
C PRO A 590 39.99 16.49 19.83
N PRO A 591 38.69 16.67 20.14
CA PRO A 591 38.29 17.38 21.35
C PRO A 591 38.66 16.59 22.62
N GLU A 592 38.89 17.28 23.73
CA GLU A 592 39.23 16.66 25.01
C GLU A 592 37.98 16.51 25.91
N PRO A 593 37.87 15.44 26.72
CA PRO A 593 36.74 15.28 27.62
C PRO A 593 36.77 16.33 28.73
N VAL A 594 35.62 16.91 29.03
CA VAL A 594 35.40 17.64 30.29
C VAL A 594 35.50 16.63 31.44
N ARG A 595 36.32 16.92 32.45
CA ARG A 595 36.58 15.99 33.57
C ARG A 595 35.77 16.30 34.82
N ASP A 596 35.36 17.55 34.99
CA ASP A 596 34.65 18.03 36.16
C ASP A 596 33.35 18.71 35.73
N LEU A 597 32.23 18.01 35.90
CA LEU A 597 30.90 18.58 35.73
C LEU A 597 30.18 18.54 37.08
N ALA A 598 29.71 19.69 37.54
CA ALA A 598 28.93 19.82 38.76
C ALA A 598 27.59 20.51 38.47
N VAL A 599 26.53 20.11 39.18
CA VAL A 599 25.18 20.66 39.01
C VAL A 599 24.59 20.92 40.39
N ASP A 600 24.25 22.18 40.66
CA ASP A 600 23.60 22.61 41.90
C ASP A 600 22.27 23.31 41.60
N LEU A 601 21.36 23.38 42.57
CA LEU A 601 20.18 24.25 42.50
C LEU A 601 20.53 25.65 43.01
N THR A 602 20.07 26.69 42.31
CA THR A 602 20.16 28.06 42.83
C THR A 602 19.05 28.34 43.84
N GLU A 603 19.36 29.03 44.92
CA GLU A 603 18.39 29.45 45.93
C GLU A 603 17.55 30.66 45.45
N GLY A 604 16.24 30.62 45.71
CA GLY A 604 15.30 31.72 45.42
C GLY A 604 13.83 31.29 45.42
N ASP A 605 12.91 32.25 45.49
CA ASP A 605 11.45 32.01 45.52
C ASP A 605 10.84 31.60 44.15
N GLY A 606 11.65 31.56 43.09
CA GLY A 606 11.26 31.20 41.73
C GLY A 606 11.22 29.69 41.43
N PRO A 607 10.92 29.29 40.18
CA PRO A 607 11.05 27.89 39.75
C PRO A 607 12.50 27.42 39.87
N PRO A 608 12.74 26.12 40.15
CA PRO A 608 14.09 25.60 40.37
C PRO A 608 14.97 25.81 39.12
N VAL A 609 16.11 26.46 39.31
CA VAL A 609 17.11 26.66 38.26
C VAL A 609 18.35 25.85 38.63
N ALA A 610 18.77 24.98 37.71
CA ALA A 610 20.04 24.26 37.82
C ALA A 610 21.17 25.17 37.34
N ARG A 611 22.20 25.31 38.17
CA ARG A 611 23.48 25.92 37.86
C ARG A 611 24.49 24.80 37.59
N ILE A 612 24.89 24.69 36.33
CA ILE A 612 25.80 23.68 35.80
C ILE A 612 27.18 24.32 35.65
N THR A 613 28.22 23.75 36.24
CA THR A 613 29.58 24.28 36.21
C THR A 613 30.62 23.26 35.78
N TRP A 614 31.61 23.69 35.00
CA TRP A 614 32.71 22.84 34.52
C TRP A 614 33.97 23.64 34.13
N ILE A 615 35.12 22.99 33.99
CA ILE A 615 36.31 23.59 33.35
C ILE A 615 36.29 23.33 31.84
N ALA A 616 36.39 24.39 31.05
CA ALA A 616 36.50 24.26 29.60
C ALA A 616 37.76 23.47 29.21
N PRO A 617 37.65 22.45 28.36
CA PRO A 617 38.81 21.73 27.84
C PRO A 617 39.67 22.65 26.98
N SER A 618 40.96 22.32 26.81
CA SER A 618 41.85 23.11 25.97
C SER A 618 41.48 23.03 24.49
N ARG A 619 40.76 21.97 24.10
CA ARG A 619 40.36 21.63 22.73
C ARG A 619 38.91 21.15 22.70
N GLY A 620 38.12 21.70 21.78
CA GLY A 620 36.72 21.35 21.56
C GLY A 620 35.71 22.32 22.17
N ARG A 621 34.55 22.47 21.52
CA ARG A 621 33.40 23.22 22.06
C ARG A 621 32.60 22.29 22.98
N VAL A 622 32.35 22.71 24.21
CA VAL A 622 31.51 21.95 25.14
C VAL A 622 30.04 22.24 24.90
N VAL A 623 29.24 21.19 24.84
CA VAL A 623 27.78 21.22 24.87
C VAL A 623 27.32 20.39 26.07
N ILE A 624 26.37 20.92 26.84
CA ILE A 624 25.75 20.17 27.94
C ILE A 624 24.45 19.55 27.44
N ARG A 625 24.29 18.24 27.63
CA ARG A 625 23.07 17.52 27.27
C ARG A 625 22.40 16.96 28.52
N THR A 626 21.08 16.91 28.52
CA THR A 626 20.27 16.44 29.64
C THR A 626 19.26 15.37 29.22
N CYS A 627 19.10 14.34 30.05
CA CYS A 627 18.18 13.22 29.84
C CYS A 627 17.72 12.67 31.20
N ASP A 628 16.57 12.01 31.25
CA ASP A 628 16.09 11.35 32.48
C ASP A 628 16.84 10.04 32.75
N GLU A 629 17.49 9.46 31.73
CA GLU A 629 18.33 8.26 31.83
C GLU A 629 19.83 8.59 31.87
N ARG A 630 20.62 7.78 32.58
CA ARG A 630 22.09 7.92 32.67
C ARG A 630 22.74 7.78 31.28
N PRO A 631 23.80 8.54 30.95
CA PRO A 631 24.51 8.35 29.68
C PRO A 631 25.06 6.92 29.59
N PRO A 632 24.85 6.22 28.46
CA PRO A 632 25.30 4.83 28.31
C PRO A 632 26.81 4.69 28.14
N TRP A 633 27.51 5.78 27.81
CA TRP A 633 28.95 5.79 27.59
C TRP A 633 29.71 6.29 28.82
N PRO A 634 30.87 5.68 29.15
CA PRO A 634 31.76 6.22 30.17
C PRO A 634 32.46 7.51 29.71
N PRO A 635 32.89 8.39 30.63
CA PRO A 635 33.71 9.56 30.30
C PRO A 635 34.99 9.19 29.54
N GLY A 636 35.35 9.98 28.53
CA GLY A 636 36.48 9.76 27.61
C GLY A 636 36.13 9.01 26.32
N THR A 637 34.91 8.46 26.21
CA THR A 637 34.48 7.73 25.01
C THR A 637 34.39 8.66 23.80
N ARG A 638 34.94 8.22 22.66
CA ARG A 638 34.86 8.92 21.37
C ARG A 638 33.71 8.32 20.56
N ILE A 639 32.74 9.16 20.20
CA ILE A 639 31.58 8.77 19.40
C ILE A 639 31.39 9.75 18.22
N PRO A 640 30.73 9.34 17.13
CA PRO A 640 30.28 10.27 16.10
C PRO A 640 29.41 11.38 16.71
N GLN A 641 29.54 12.60 16.22
CA GLN A 641 28.77 13.74 16.73
C GLN A 641 27.24 13.48 16.68
N GLU A 642 26.75 12.86 15.61
CA GLU A 642 25.33 12.50 15.45
C GLU A 642 24.83 11.54 16.56
N GLU A 643 25.69 10.67 17.07
CA GLU A 643 25.33 9.73 18.13
C GLU A 643 25.19 10.47 19.47
N ALA A 644 26.07 11.44 19.75
CA ALA A 644 25.96 12.30 20.92
C ALA A 644 24.69 13.18 20.87
N GLU A 645 24.32 13.66 19.68
CA GLU A 645 23.11 14.49 19.46
C GLU A 645 21.80 13.74 19.71
N ARG A 646 21.80 12.41 19.64
CA ARG A 646 20.63 11.57 19.94
C ARG A 646 20.39 11.36 21.44
N TYR A 647 21.39 11.61 22.28
CA TYR A 647 21.26 11.43 23.73
C TYR A 647 20.56 12.63 24.37
N GLY A 648 19.31 12.46 24.82
CA GLY A 648 18.55 13.51 25.49
C GLY A 648 18.40 14.80 24.67
N ARG A 649 18.34 15.95 25.34
CA ARG A 649 18.26 17.30 24.74
C ARG A 649 19.46 18.17 25.11
N GLU A 650 19.88 19.08 24.23
CA GLU A 650 20.87 20.11 24.58
C GLU A 650 20.26 21.10 25.57
N VAL A 651 21.03 21.45 26.61
CA VAL A 651 20.62 22.46 27.59
C VAL A 651 20.73 23.84 26.93
N PRO A 652 19.63 24.58 26.77
CA PRO A 652 19.67 25.87 26.09
C PRO A 652 20.36 26.92 26.95
N GLY A 653 21.21 27.74 26.32
CA GLY A 653 21.84 28.91 26.92
C GLY A 653 23.31 29.08 26.53
N ALA A 654 23.86 30.26 26.78
CA ALA A 654 25.28 30.54 26.60
C ALA A 654 26.01 30.33 27.92
N ALA A 655 27.05 29.49 27.92
CA ALA A 655 27.90 29.33 29.08
C ALA A 655 28.71 30.62 29.32
N ALA A 656 28.63 31.18 30.51
CA ALA A 656 29.43 32.34 30.91
C ALA A 656 30.65 31.90 31.70
N ARG A 657 31.79 32.57 31.52
CA ARG A 657 33.01 32.31 32.29
C ARG A 657 32.97 33.09 33.61
N GLY A 658 33.03 32.39 34.73
CA GLY A 658 33.09 32.97 36.07
C GLY A 658 34.47 33.52 36.41
N ALA A 659 34.55 34.31 37.49
CA ALA A 659 35.80 34.88 38.00
C ALA A 659 36.78 33.80 38.53
N ASP A 660 36.27 32.62 38.89
CA ASP A 660 37.02 31.42 39.26
C ASP A 660 37.60 30.66 38.05
N GLY A 661 37.33 31.14 36.83
CA GLY A 661 37.79 30.55 35.59
C GLY A 661 36.94 29.40 35.07
N ARG A 662 35.88 28.98 35.80
CA ARG A 662 34.95 27.92 35.39
C ARG A 662 33.86 28.46 34.45
N MET A 663 33.35 27.58 33.60
CA MET A 663 32.17 27.85 32.79
C MET A 663 30.92 27.56 33.61
N THR A 664 29.92 28.43 33.53
CA THR A 664 28.63 28.30 34.19
C THR A 664 27.50 28.41 33.19
N LEU A 665 26.54 27.48 33.24
CA LEU A 665 25.31 27.50 32.47
C LEU A 665 24.13 27.31 33.42
N THR A 666 23.13 28.17 33.31
CA THR A 666 21.91 28.06 34.13
C THR A 666 20.73 27.66 33.27
N THR A 667 19.94 26.68 33.73
CA THR A 667 18.74 26.25 33.03
C THR A 667 17.60 25.99 34.00
N ARG A 668 16.36 26.22 33.55
CA ARG A 668 15.18 25.85 34.34
C ARG A 668 15.03 24.34 34.31
N VAL A 669 14.76 23.75 35.47
CA VAL A 669 14.54 22.32 35.61
C VAL A 669 13.03 22.11 35.76
N ASP A 670 12.49 21.24 34.91
CA ASP A 670 11.09 20.81 35.03
C ASP A 670 10.94 19.95 36.29
N THR A 671 9.72 19.77 36.82
CA THR A 671 9.45 19.01 38.06
C THR A 671 9.68 17.49 37.94
N ALA A 672 10.51 17.03 37.01
CA ALA A 672 10.92 15.63 36.88
C ALA A 672 11.76 15.22 38.10
N ALA A 673 11.49 14.03 38.64
CA ALA A 673 12.13 13.55 39.87
C ALA A 673 13.66 13.37 39.74
N ARG A 674 14.21 13.20 38.52
CA ARG A 674 15.65 13.09 38.27
C ARG A 674 16.03 13.43 36.82
N SER A 675 17.11 14.19 36.65
CA SER A 675 17.73 14.45 35.34
C SER A 675 19.25 14.29 35.42
N HIS A 676 19.83 13.66 34.41
CA HIS A 676 21.26 13.50 34.21
C HIS A 676 21.76 14.55 33.22
N PHE A 677 22.82 15.25 33.59
CA PHE A 677 23.54 16.18 32.73
C PHE A 677 24.88 15.57 32.34
N VAL A 678 25.26 15.67 31.07
CA VAL A 678 26.56 15.22 30.56
C VAL A 678 27.20 16.33 29.74
N ALA A 679 28.50 16.53 29.94
CA ALA A 679 29.29 17.41 29.11
C ALA A 679 29.82 16.65 27.89
N VAL A 680 29.64 17.18 26.69
CA VAL A 680 30.13 16.60 25.44
C VAL A 680 31.02 17.62 24.75
N SER A 681 32.26 17.25 24.48
CA SER A 681 33.20 18.11 23.75
C SER A 681 33.17 17.78 22.26
N LEU A 682 32.82 18.76 21.43
CA LEU A 682 32.65 18.66 19.99
C LEU A 682 33.82 19.30 19.24
N GLY A 683 34.29 18.69 18.16
CA GLY A 683 35.38 19.18 17.31
C GLY A 683 35.86 18.13 16.33
N ALA A 684 36.41 18.53 15.18
CA ALA A 684 36.92 17.62 14.15
C ALA A 684 35.92 16.52 13.70
N GLY A 685 34.62 16.80 13.70
CA GLY A 685 33.55 15.84 13.35
C GLY A 685 33.31 14.72 14.39
N LEU A 686 33.95 14.81 15.56
CA LEU A 686 33.86 13.85 16.65
C LEU A 686 33.27 14.49 17.90
N ALA A 687 32.64 13.66 18.72
CA ALA A 687 32.21 14.00 20.07
C ALA A 687 33.01 13.15 21.08
N VAL A 688 33.55 13.80 22.12
CA VAL A 688 34.11 13.12 23.27
C VAL A 688 33.21 13.33 24.48
N VAL A 689 32.70 12.23 25.01
CA VAL A 689 31.83 12.22 26.20
C VAL A 689 32.67 12.58 27.42
N GLY A 690 32.25 13.58 28.18
CA GLY A 690 32.88 14.05 29.41
C GLY A 690 32.17 13.53 30.67
N ALA A 691 32.44 14.20 31.79
CA ALA A 691 31.79 13.92 33.07
C ALA A 691 30.27 14.12 33.01
N SER A 692 29.56 13.37 33.85
CA SER A 692 28.11 13.50 34.05
C SER A 692 27.78 13.73 35.51
N ALA A 693 26.69 14.46 35.76
CA ALA A 693 26.17 14.77 37.09
C ALA A 693 24.65 14.60 37.08
N ALA A 694 24.09 14.07 38.17
CA ALA A 694 22.65 13.91 38.33
C ALA A 694 22.08 15.01 39.24
N LEU A 695 20.86 15.43 38.95
CA LEU A 695 20.09 16.34 39.78
C LEU A 695 18.71 15.73 40.03
N ALA A 696 18.23 15.78 41.26
CA ALA A 696 16.90 15.31 41.64
C ALA A 696 16.13 16.41 42.38
N LEU A 697 14.84 16.53 42.09
CA LEU A 697 13.93 17.49 42.73
C LEU A 697 12.91 16.74 43.57
N VAL A 698 12.80 17.11 44.85
CA VAL A 698 11.78 16.59 45.77
C VAL A 698 10.71 17.65 45.97
N GLU A 699 9.45 17.26 45.77
CA GLU A 699 8.31 18.16 45.94
C GLU A 699 8.17 18.56 47.42
N PRO A 700 8.01 19.86 47.75
CA PRO A 700 7.78 20.31 49.13
C PRO A 700 6.36 19.99 49.63
N VAL A 701 6.19 19.94 50.96
CA VAL A 701 4.85 19.87 51.57
C VAL A 701 3.99 21.07 51.17
N ARG A 702 2.67 20.91 51.11
CA ARG A 702 1.74 22.00 50.76
C ARG A 702 0.87 22.36 51.95
N GLU A 703 0.33 23.58 51.97
CA GLU A 703 -0.63 24.05 52.98
C GLU A 703 -0.15 23.85 54.44
N LEU A 704 1.11 24.19 54.71
CA LEU A 704 1.63 24.15 56.07
C LEU A 704 0.93 25.19 56.94
N THR A 705 0.24 24.74 57.98
CA THR A 705 -0.35 25.60 59.00
C THR A 705 0.17 25.26 60.39
N ALA A 706 0.29 26.27 61.24
CA ALA A 706 0.72 26.12 62.63
C ALA A 706 -0.32 26.77 63.57
N ARG A 707 -0.79 26.01 64.55
CA ARG A 707 -1.75 26.48 65.56
C ARG A 707 -1.18 26.30 66.96
N ARG A 708 -1.02 27.40 67.69
CA ARG A 708 -0.50 27.37 69.06
C ARG A 708 -1.56 26.91 70.05
N GLN A 709 -1.17 26.02 70.96
CA GLN A 709 -1.93 25.53 72.11
C GLN A 709 -1.02 25.58 73.34
N GLY A 710 -0.97 26.74 74.01
CA GLY A 710 -0.03 27.00 75.11
C GLY A 710 1.42 26.93 74.65
N ASP A 711 2.23 26.10 75.32
CA ASP A 711 3.65 25.88 74.99
C ASP A 711 3.85 24.86 73.86
N THR A 712 2.77 24.26 73.36
CA THR A 712 2.79 23.34 72.23
C THR A 712 2.20 23.97 70.96
N VAL A 713 2.64 23.48 69.81
CA VAL A 713 2.17 23.92 68.49
C VAL A 713 1.72 22.69 67.72
N ALA A 714 0.46 22.68 67.29
CA ALA A 714 -0.05 21.69 66.36
C ALA A 714 0.23 22.14 64.93
N LEU A 715 0.91 21.28 64.17
CA LEU A 715 1.24 21.52 62.76
C LEU A 715 0.39 20.63 61.87
N SER A 716 -0.03 21.18 60.73
CA SER A 716 -0.66 20.39 59.67
C SER A 716 -0.16 20.78 58.28
N TRP A 717 -0.04 19.81 57.38
CA TRP A 717 0.30 20.01 55.97
C TRP A 717 -0.25 18.88 55.11
N ILE A 718 -0.20 19.09 53.79
CA ILE A 718 -0.45 18.09 52.75
C ILE A 718 0.88 17.49 52.31
N TRP A 719 0.98 16.16 52.38
CA TRP A 719 2.17 15.40 51.99
C TRP A 719 2.29 15.30 50.46
N PRO A 720 3.51 15.43 49.90
CA PRO A 720 3.81 14.97 48.54
C PRO A 720 3.48 13.49 48.36
N SER A 721 3.25 13.07 47.12
CA SER A 721 2.87 11.68 46.82
C SER A 721 4.01 10.69 47.05
N ASP A 722 5.26 11.12 46.86
CA ASP A 722 6.50 10.34 46.94
C ASP A 722 7.17 10.39 48.33
N ALA A 723 6.83 11.38 49.17
CA ALA A 723 7.39 11.54 50.50
C ALA A 723 6.71 10.65 51.55
N GLN A 724 7.52 9.85 52.25
CA GLN A 724 7.10 9.02 53.40
C GLN A 724 7.62 9.56 54.74
N LEU A 725 8.50 10.56 54.67
CA LEU A 725 9.19 11.16 55.79
C LEU A 725 9.24 12.68 55.60
N VAL A 726 9.09 13.44 56.67
CA VAL A 726 9.45 14.86 56.70
C VAL A 726 10.42 15.12 57.84
N ARG A 727 11.27 16.13 57.65
CA ARG A 727 12.06 16.74 58.72
C ARG A 727 11.41 18.04 59.13
N VAL A 728 11.09 18.14 60.41
CA VAL A 728 10.50 19.34 61.00
C VAL A 728 11.46 19.92 62.00
N ALA A 729 11.74 21.20 61.85
CA ALA A 729 12.62 21.91 62.76
C ALA A 729 12.06 23.29 63.08
N TRP A 730 12.46 23.85 64.21
CA TRP A 730 11.93 25.14 64.66
C TRP A 730 13.01 25.96 65.36
N ALA A 731 12.94 27.27 65.19
CA ALA A 731 13.83 28.22 65.85
C ALA A 731 13.02 29.39 66.44
N PRO A 732 13.40 29.92 67.62
CA PRO A 732 12.81 31.14 68.16
C PRO A 732 13.09 32.32 67.23
N VAL A 733 12.13 33.24 67.11
CA VAL A 733 12.25 34.44 66.26
C VAL A 733 11.68 35.65 67.01
N ASP A 734 12.41 36.76 67.02
CA ASP A 734 12.00 37.99 67.72
C ASP A 734 11.03 38.87 66.91
N ASP A 735 11.04 38.76 65.56
CA ASP A 735 10.20 39.56 64.66
C ASP A 735 9.77 38.76 63.41
N GLU A 736 8.51 38.93 62.96
CA GLU A 736 7.91 38.21 61.83
C GLU A 736 8.70 38.43 60.52
N ALA A 737 9.30 39.62 60.38
CA ALA A 737 10.02 40.08 59.18
C ALA A 737 11.49 39.64 59.08
N ALA A 738 12.04 38.91 60.06
CA ALA A 738 13.41 38.41 59.95
C ALA A 738 13.52 37.43 58.77
N GLY A 739 14.55 37.59 57.92
CA GLY A 739 14.81 36.80 56.71
C GLY A 739 14.92 35.28 56.92
N PRO A 740 15.33 34.49 55.90
CA PRO A 740 15.31 33.03 55.95
C PRO A 740 16.00 32.51 57.22
N ALA A 741 15.33 31.61 57.95
CA ALA A 741 15.84 31.09 59.21
C ALA A 741 17.17 30.34 58.99
N PRO A 742 18.14 30.45 59.92
CA PRO A 742 19.35 29.63 59.90
C PRO A 742 19.00 28.14 59.98
N GLU A 743 19.86 27.28 59.41
CA GLU A 743 19.67 25.84 59.46
C GLU A 743 19.58 25.37 60.92
N PRO A 744 18.47 24.76 61.33
CA PRO A 744 18.29 24.35 62.73
C PRO A 744 19.16 23.12 63.02
N GLU A 745 19.93 23.17 64.11
CA GLU A 745 20.81 22.07 64.55
C GLU A 745 20.02 20.83 65.01
N ASP A 746 18.78 21.03 65.47
CA ASP A 746 17.88 19.95 65.92
C ASP A 746 16.63 19.87 65.04
N ALA A 747 16.45 18.73 64.37
CA ALA A 747 15.28 18.42 63.55
C ALA A 747 14.63 17.11 64.00
N VAL A 748 13.31 17.09 64.03
CA VAL A 748 12.53 15.89 64.32
C VAL A 748 12.05 15.27 63.02
N GLU A 749 12.31 13.97 62.88
CA GLU A 749 11.81 13.17 61.78
C GLU A 749 10.40 12.65 62.07
N ILE A 750 9.48 12.95 61.16
CA ILE A 750 8.08 12.53 61.28
C ILE A 750 7.76 11.66 60.08
N ARG A 751 7.33 10.42 60.35
CA ARG A 751 6.86 9.50 59.31
C ARG A 751 5.40 9.76 59.00
N ARG A 752 5.02 9.62 57.73
CA ARG A 752 3.65 9.88 57.26
C ARG A 752 2.59 9.13 58.07
N ARG A 753 2.79 7.84 58.32
CA ARG A 753 1.88 7.00 59.12
C ARG A 753 1.70 7.53 60.55
N ALA A 754 2.80 7.92 61.21
CA ALA A 754 2.74 8.46 62.58
C ALA A 754 2.01 9.82 62.63
N TYR A 755 2.18 10.64 61.60
CA TYR A 755 1.45 11.90 61.47
C TYR A 755 -0.05 11.70 61.20
N GLU A 756 -0.43 10.71 60.39
CA GLU A 756 -1.84 10.39 60.11
C GLU A 756 -2.57 9.86 61.35
N ASP A 757 -1.88 9.11 62.21
CA ASP A 757 -2.44 8.55 63.45
C ASP A 757 -2.61 9.62 64.56
N ASP A 758 -1.59 10.46 64.82
CA ASP A 758 -1.54 11.34 66.00
C ASP A 758 -1.40 12.86 65.69
N GLY A 759 -1.23 13.23 64.41
CA GLY A 759 -0.85 14.58 63.99
C GLY A 759 0.60 14.94 64.33
N CYS A 760 1.00 16.20 64.07
CA CYS A 760 2.30 16.72 64.51
C CYS A 760 2.11 17.76 65.63
N ARG A 761 2.71 17.52 66.79
CA ARG A 761 2.75 18.47 67.91
C ARG A 761 4.19 18.69 68.35
N LEU A 762 4.61 19.95 68.39
CA LEU A 762 5.95 20.36 68.83
C LEU A 762 5.85 21.17 70.11
N THR A 763 6.82 21.02 71.01
CA THR A 763 6.95 21.91 72.19
C THR A 763 7.93 23.02 71.83
N VAL A 764 7.40 24.22 71.57
CA VAL A 764 8.16 25.34 70.97
C VAL A 764 8.45 26.44 72.01
N GLY A 765 7.92 26.31 73.23
CA GLY A 765 8.07 27.30 74.29
C GLY A 765 7.20 28.56 74.07
N PRO A 766 7.28 29.55 74.98
CA PRO A 766 6.35 30.70 75.01
C PRO A 766 6.71 31.84 74.04
N GLY A 767 7.89 31.80 73.41
CA GLY A 767 8.36 32.78 72.43
C GLY A 767 7.71 32.61 71.06
N ALA A 768 7.80 33.64 70.22
CA ALA A 768 7.50 33.48 68.79
C ALA A 768 8.56 32.57 68.15
N ALA A 769 8.15 31.79 67.17
CA ALA A 769 9.02 30.82 66.54
C ALA A 769 8.65 30.60 65.07
N ARG A 770 9.64 30.19 64.29
CA ARG A 770 9.45 29.79 62.91
C ARG A 770 9.68 28.29 62.80
N VAL A 771 8.71 27.61 62.22
CA VAL A 771 8.74 26.19 61.94
C VAL A 771 9.09 25.98 60.48
N THR A 772 9.96 25.03 60.20
CA THR A 772 10.38 24.64 58.86
C THR A 772 10.11 23.16 58.64
N VAL A 773 9.45 22.82 57.54
CA VAL A 773 9.15 21.44 57.13
C VAL A 773 9.80 21.16 55.79
N ARG A 774 10.54 20.05 55.70
CA ARG A 774 11.10 19.51 54.45
C ARG A 774 10.59 18.11 54.21
N ALA A 775 10.13 17.82 53.00
CA ALA A 775 9.83 16.46 52.58
C ALA A 775 11.14 15.72 52.29
N VAL A 776 11.21 14.46 52.70
CA VAL A 776 12.38 13.60 52.52
C VAL A 776 11.97 12.37 51.71
N VAL A 777 12.65 12.16 50.60
CA VAL A 777 12.54 10.98 49.75
C VAL A 777 13.85 10.22 49.84
N ARG A 778 13.78 8.93 50.17
CA ARG A 778 14.93 8.03 50.16
C ARG A 778 15.02 7.37 48.80
N ASP A 779 16.16 7.53 48.13
CA ASP A 779 16.46 6.79 46.91
C ASP A 779 17.75 5.99 47.10
N GLY A 780 17.61 4.68 47.28
CA GLY A 780 18.74 3.80 47.62
C GLY A 780 19.35 4.16 48.98
N ALA A 781 20.62 4.55 48.99
CA ALA A 781 21.34 4.99 50.18
C ALA A 781 21.30 6.52 50.39
N ASP A 782 20.83 7.28 49.40
CA ASP A 782 20.84 8.74 49.43
C ASP A 782 19.47 9.28 49.90
N GLU A 783 19.53 10.34 50.70
CA GLU A 783 18.36 11.08 51.16
C GLU A 783 18.26 12.42 50.43
N LEU A 784 17.17 12.60 49.69
CA LEU A 784 16.87 13.83 48.98
C LEU A 784 15.85 14.62 49.78
N CYS A 785 16.12 15.91 49.99
CA CYS A 785 15.23 16.82 50.73
C CYS A 785 14.61 17.85 49.80
N SER A 786 13.34 18.18 50.01
CA SER A 786 12.69 19.30 49.35
C SER A 786 13.25 20.65 49.81
N ARG A 787 12.91 21.72 49.07
CA ARG A 787 13.02 23.08 49.60
C ARG A 787 12.21 23.23 50.90
N PRO A 788 12.63 24.12 51.82
CA PRO A 788 11.94 24.29 53.10
C PRO A 788 10.60 25.01 52.91
N VAL A 789 9.59 24.58 53.66
CA VAL A 789 8.31 25.29 53.78
C VAL A 789 8.18 25.78 55.20
N THR A 790 7.95 27.08 55.37
CA THR A 790 7.98 27.73 56.68
C THR A 790 6.61 28.18 57.14
N ALA A 791 6.32 28.05 58.44
CA ALA A 791 5.16 28.66 59.08
C ALA A 791 5.59 29.45 60.32
N PHE A 792 4.97 30.62 60.51
CA PHE A 792 5.19 31.46 61.68
C PHE A 792 4.26 31.05 62.81
N VAL A 793 4.80 30.98 64.02
CA VAL A 793 4.08 30.73 65.26
C VAL A 793 4.21 31.96 66.15
N PRO A 794 3.14 32.72 66.39
CA PRO A 794 3.21 33.89 67.26
C PRO A 794 3.57 33.48 68.69
N GLY A 795 4.25 34.36 69.43
CA GLY A 795 4.54 34.14 70.85
C GLY A 795 3.28 34.27 71.72
N THR A 796 3.30 33.69 72.92
CA THR A 796 2.26 34.01 73.91
C THR A 796 2.58 35.36 74.56
N GLY A 797 1.60 36.23 74.78
CA GLY A 797 1.81 37.50 75.50
C GLY A 797 2.33 37.27 76.94
N PRO A 798 3.14 38.18 77.51
CA PRO A 798 3.64 38.05 78.88
C PRO A 798 2.51 38.01 79.91
N LYS A 799 2.69 37.25 80.99
CA LYS A 799 1.70 37.10 82.05
C LYS A 799 1.94 38.17 83.11
N VAL A 800 1.02 39.12 83.20
CA VAL A 800 1.08 40.20 84.18
C VAL A 800 0.15 39.86 85.33
N ARG A 801 0.74 39.52 86.47
CA ARG A 801 0.01 39.26 87.71
C ARG A 801 -0.35 40.59 88.36
N TYR A 802 -1.58 40.71 88.87
CA TYR A 802 -2.02 41.93 89.54
C TYR A 802 -2.70 41.64 90.88
N GLU A 803 -2.38 42.45 91.88
CA GLU A 803 -2.91 42.33 93.24
C GLU A 803 -3.34 43.70 93.76
N PHE A 804 -4.48 43.76 94.46
CA PHE A 804 -4.90 44.96 95.19
C PHE A 804 -4.63 44.82 96.69
N ARG A 805 -3.86 45.75 97.25
CA ARG A 805 -3.56 45.82 98.69
C ARG A 805 -4.28 47.01 99.33
N ARG A 806 -4.95 46.81 100.48
CA ARG A 806 -5.54 47.92 101.26
C ARG A 806 -4.44 48.64 102.03
N ARG A 807 -4.52 49.97 102.11
CA ARG A 807 -3.71 50.75 103.04
C ARG A 807 -4.57 51.27 104.18
N ARG A 808 -4.18 50.98 105.43
CA ARG A 808 -4.80 51.56 106.63
C ARG A 808 -4.21 52.96 106.87
N LEU A 809 -5.04 54.00 106.80
CA LEU A 809 -4.68 55.36 107.21
C LEU A 809 -5.46 55.73 108.49
N ALA A 810 -4.79 56.43 109.40
CA ALA A 810 -5.36 56.92 110.65
C ALA A 810 -6.47 57.96 110.37
N ARG A 811 -7.62 57.75 111.05
CA ARG A 811 -8.87 58.55 111.17
C ARG A 811 -9.05 59.76 110.22
N ARG A 812 -10.08 59.65 109.35
CA ARG A 812 -10.74 60.65 108.46
C ARG A 812 -10.13 60.93 107.06
N GLY A 813 -9.84 59.89 106.28
CA GLY A 813 -9.59 60.02 104.83
C GLY A 813 -10.24 58.89 104.02
N SER A 814 -10.62 59.16 102.77
CA SER A 814 -11.18 58.17 101.83
C SER A 814 -10.26 56.94 101.69
N PRO A 815 -10.81 55.72 101.54
CA PRO A 815 -10.00 54.52 101.36
C PRO A 815 -9.09 54.63 100.13
N SER A 816 -7.82 54.25 100.28
CA SER A 816 -6.87 54.16 99.17
C SER A 816 -6.47 52.71 98.94
N ALA A 817 -6.49 52.28 97.68
CA ALA A 817 -5.98 50.97 97.26
C ALA A 817 -4.64 51.14 96.55
N VAL A 818 -3.81 50.11 96.67
CA VAL A 818 -2.55 49.99 95.97
C VAL A 818 -2.66 48.81 95.02
N LEU A 819 -2.56 49.07 93.71
CA LEU A 819 -2.42 48.02 92.71
C LEU A 819 -0.93 47.72 92.52
N VAL A 820 -0.57 46.47 92.69
CA VAL A 820 0.76 45.95 92.37
C VAL A 820 0.64 45.10 91.12
N LEU A 821 1.40 45.45 90.08
CA LEU A 821 1.51 44.70 88.83
C LEU A 821 2.92 44.09 88.77
N THR A 822 3.00 42.79 88.49
CA THR A 822 4.28 42.06 88.36
C THR A 822 4.21 41.22 87.09
N ALA A 823 5.16 41.43 86.18
CA ALA A 823 5.28 40.60 84.99
C ALA A 823 6.15 39.38 85.26
N ASP A 824 5.96 38.32 84.49
CA ASP A 824 6.85 37.16 84.47
C ASP A 824 8.13 37.38 83.64
N ARG A 825 8.14 38.41 82.77
CA ARG A 825 9.29 38.88 81.98
C ARG A 825 9.13 40.37 81.61
N PRO A 826 10.20 41.10 81.26
CA PRO A 826 10.11 42.50 80.87
C PRO A 826 9.10 42.68 79.74
N CYS A 827 8.12 43.55 79.93
CA CYS A 827 7.05 43.74 78.96
C CYS A 827 6.46 45.14 79.00
N ARG A 828 5.93 45.60 77.87
CA ARG A 828 5.14 46.83 77.82
C ARG A 828 3.68 46.51 78.08
N ILE A 829 3.17 46.90 79.25
CA ILE A 829 1.75 46.74 79.53
C ILE A 829 0.94 47.74 78.68
N PRO A 830 -0.19 47.31 78.10
CA PRO A 830 -1.10 48.21 77.40
C PRO A 830 -1.79 49.15 78.39
N PRO A 831 -2.56 50.15 77.93
CA PRO A 831 -3.35 50.96 78.83
C PRO A 831 -4.31 50.08 79.65
N LEU A 832 -4.20 50.14 80.97
CA LEU A 832 -5.04 49.36 81.89
C LEU A 832 -6.07 50.24 82.57
N VAL A 833 -7.24 49.68 82.84
CA VAL A 833 -8.31 50.33 83.61
C VAL A 833 -8.57 49.56 84.89
N VAL A 834 -8.66 50.30 86.00
CA VAL A 834 -9.10 49.76 87.29
C VAL A 834 -10.58 50.04 87.45
N VAL A 835 -11.34 48.96 87.58
CA VAL A 835 -12.80 49.01 87.67
C VAL A 835 -13.23 48.69 89.08
N HIS A 836 -14.07 49.56 89.61
CA HIS A 836 -14.68 49.49 90.91
C HIS A 836 -16.15 49.07 90.78
N ARG A 837 -16.54 48.08 91.58
CA ARG A 837 -17.93 47.65 91.69
C ARG A 837 -18.33 47.52 93.16
N ALA A 838 -19.46 48.13 93.52
CA ALA A 838 -20.08 47.95 94.82
C ALA A 838 -20.69 46.54 94.95
N GLY A 839 -20.55 45.91 96.12
CA GLY A 839 -21.00 44.55 96.41
C GLY A 839 -19.89 43.50 96.39
N ASP A 840 -20.25 42.24 96.61
CA ASP A 840 -19.31 41.13 96.73
C ASP A 840 -18.84 40.52 95.39
N VAL A 841 -19.50 40.89 94.28
CA VAL A 841 -19.25 40.32 92.96
C VAL A 841 -18.07 41.03 92.28
N LEU A 842 -17.05 40.27 91.91
CA LEU A 842 -15.91 40.76 91.14
C LEU A 842 -16.34 41.07 89.70
N PRO A 843 -16.04 42.26 89.14
CA PRO A 843 -16.23 42.49 87.71
C PRO A 843 -15.31 41.57 86.90
N LEU A 844 -15.85 41.00 85.81
CA LEU A 844 -15.14 40.15 84.85
C LEU A 844 -14.86 40.84 83.51
N ARG A 845 -15.46 42.03 83.29
CA ARG A 845 -15.22 42.89 82.13
C ARG A 845 -15.28 44.37 82.53
N PRO A 846 -14.64 45.29 81.77
CA PRO A 846 -14.60 46.70 82.10
C PRO A 846 -15.97 47.36 82.29
N GLU A 847 -16.99 46.91 81.54
CA GLU A 847 -18.33 47.51 81.49
C GLU A 847 -19.18 47.17 82.74
N GLN A 848 -18.70 46.27 83.60
CA GLN A 848 -19.44 45.76 84.76
C GLN A 848 -19.26 46.59 86.03
N GLY A 849 -18.60 47.75 85.95
CA GLY A 849 -18.40 48.67 87.07
C GLY A 849 -17.94 50.06 86.61
N GLU A 850 -17.56 50.90 87.56
CA GLU A 850 -17.07 52.26 87.29
C GLU A 850 -15.54 52.27 87.17
N VAL A 851 -15.00 52.85 86.09
CA VAL A 851 -13.55 53.01 85.93
C VAL A 851 -13.05 54.13 86.84
N ILE A 852 -12.34 53.76 87.90
CA ILE A 852 -11.85 54.72 88.92
C ILE A 852 -10.40 55.15 88.70
N HIS A 853 -9.63 54.39 87.91
CA HIS A 853 -8.26 54.75 87.58
C HIS A 853 -7.86 54.20 86.22
N LYS A 854 -7.03 54.96 85.48
CA LYS A 854 -6.46 54.56 84.18
C LYS A 854 -4.94 54.60 84.27
N ILE A 855 -4.31 53.55 83.81
CA ILE A 855 -2.86 53.39 83.78
C ILE A 855 -2.46 53.45 82.30
N PRO A 856 -1.67 54.45 81.87
CA PRO A 856 -1.23 54.52 80.49
C PRO A 856 -0.24 53.39 80.19
N ALA A 857 -0.13 53.03 78.91
CA ALA A 857 0.82 52.03 78.45
C ALA A 857 2.25 52.38 78.90
N ARG A 858 2.96 51.40 79.43
CA ARG A 858 4.29 51.60 80.02
C ARG A 858 5.05 50.30 80.11
N ASP A 859 6.36 50.39 80.23
CA ASP A 859 7.21 49.23 80.44
C ASP A 859 7.12 48.78 81.91
N LEU A 860 7.13 47.46 82.09
CA LEU A 860 7.05 46.75 83.37
C LEU A 860 8.14 45.69 83.39
N ASP A 861 9.06 45.83 84.33
CA ASP A 861 10.15 44.89 84.55
C ASP A 861 9.76 43.87 85.64
N PRO A 862 10.14 42.58 85.55
CA PRO A 862 9.84 41.59 86.58
C PRO A 862 10.45 41.93 87.93
N ASP A 863 11.65 42.55 87.92
CA ASP A 863 12.41 42.87 89.11
C ASP A 863 11.97 44.19 89.75
N ASP A 864 11.16 45.00 89.05
CA ASP A 864 10.58 46.25 89.55
C ASP A 864 9.04 46.27 89.42
N PRO A 865 8.30 45.69 90.39
CA PRO A 865 6.84 45.67 90.36
C PRO A 865 6.24 47.08 90.33
N LEU A 866 5.35 47.33 89.37
CA LEU A 866 4.68 48.61 89.27
C LEU A 866 3.64 48.75 90.38
N VAL A 867 3.84 49.76 91.23
CA VAL A 867 2.95 50.08 92.35
C VAL A 867 2.17 51.37 92.06
N VAL A 868 0.87 51.24 91.76
CA VAL A 868 -0.02 52.38 91.47
C VAL A 868 -0.96 52.63 92.65
N ARG A 869 -1.06 53.89 93.06
CA ARG A 869 -1.91 54.32 94.18
C ARG A 869 -3.06 55.17 93.67
N PHE A 870 -4.27 54.83 94.09
CA PHE A 870 -5.46 55.59 93.74
C PHE A 870 -6.47 55.60 94.87
N LYS A 871 -7.35 56.59 94.87
CA LYS A 871 -8.45 56.71 95.83
C LYS A 871 -9.60 55.83 95.35
N VAL A 872 -10.20 55.09 96.27
CA VAL A 872 -11.42 54.32 96.03
C VAL A 872 -12.60 55.17 96.51
N PRO A 873 -13.67 55.32 95.70
CA PRO A 873 -14.89 55.98 96.15
C PRO A 873 -15.40 55.38 97.47
N ALA A 874 -15.92 56.21 98.38
CA ALA A 874 -16.51 55.72 99.62
C ALA A 874 -17.90 55.13 99.30
N THR A 875 -18.07 53.83 99.51
CA THR A 875 -19.34 53.13 99.22
C THR A 875 -19.83 52.39 100.48
N PRO A 876 -21.14 52.41 100.81
CA PRO A 876 -21.68 51.61 101.90
C PRO A 876 -21.65 50.11 101.51
N GLY A 877 -20.81 49.30 102.18
CA GLY A 877 -20.73 47.84 101.97
C GLY A 877 -19.40 47.35 101.37
N PRO A 878 -19.26 46.02 101.11
CA PRO A 878 -18.07 45.48 100.46
C PRO A 878 -17.94 46.02 99.03
N ALA A 879 -16.71 46.20 98.55
CA ALA A 879 -16.42 46.69 97.20
C ALA A 879 -15.29 45.87 96.58
N ARG A 880 -15.43 45.50 95.31
CA ARG A 880 -14.45 44.70 94.55
C ARG A 880 -13.75 45.56 93.50
N LEU A 881 -12.46 45.28 93.33
CA LEU A 881 -11.61 45.88 92.31
C LEU A 881 -11.10 44.80 91.35
N ALA A 882 -11.17 45.09 90.06
CA ALA A 882 -10.53 44.29 89.00
C ALA A 882 -9.74 45.21 88.06
N CYS A 883 -8.70 44.66 87.43
CA CYS A 883 -7.89 45.36 86.45
C CYS A 883 -8.09 44.69 85.08
N PHE A 884 -8.32 45.49 84.05
CA PHE A 884 -8.53 45.04 82.67
C PHE A 884 -7.66 45.84 81.71
N ALA A 885 -7.32 45.26 80.57
CA ALA A 885 -6.83 46.02 79.42
C ALA A 885 -7.96 46.90 78.85
N ALA A 886 -7.63 48.09 78.37
CA ALA A 886 -8.58 48.91 77.61
C ALA A 886 -9.03 48.17 76.33
N ALA A 887 -10.25 48.44 75.86
CA ALA A 887 -10.97 47.68 74.83
C ALA A 887 -10.19 47.47 73.50
N ASP A 888 -9.18 48.29 73.25
CA ASP A 888 -8.41 48.31 71.99
C ASP A 888 -7.04 47.61 72.11
N ALA A 889 -6.74 46.97 73.26
CA ALA A 889 -5.40 46.44 73.56
C ALA A 889 -5.40 45.10 74.33
N ALA A 890 -6.45 44.29 74.17
CA ALA A 890 -6.72 43.10 74.99
C ALA A 890 -5.70 41.94 74.82
N ASP A 891 -5.03 41.81 73.67
CA ASP A 891 -4.17 40.66 73.36
C ASP A 891 -2.67 40.88 73.66
N ALA A 892 -2.28 42.06 74.15
CA ALA A 892 -0.87 42.41 74.36
C ALA A 892 -0.25 41.75 75.61
N VAL A 893 -1.04 41.51 76.65
CA VAL A 893 -0.60 40.85 77.90
C VAL A 893 -1.72 40.00 78.48
N THR A 894 -1.38 38.89 79.13
CA THR A 894 -2.37 38.08 79.86
C THR A 894 -2.43 38.54 81.32
N LEU A 895 -3.52 39.18 81.73
CA LEU A 895 -3.71 39.66 83.11
C LEU A 895 -4.20 38.55 84.05
N ILE A 896 -3.45 38.26 85.10
CA ILE A 896 -3.77 37.23 86.09
C ILE A 896 -4.00 37.89 87.46
N ARG A 897 -5.23 37.83 87.99
CA ARG A 897 -5.52 38.37 89.33
C ARG A 897 -4.97 37.46 90.42
N LEU A 898 -4.20 38.01 91.35
CA LEU A 898 -3.79 37.33 92.57
C LEU A 898 -4.78 37.63 93.73
N PRO A 899 -4.90 36.74 94.73
CA PRO A 899 -5.67 37.03 95.94
C PRO A 899 -4.97 38.13 96.74
N GLY A 900 -5.56 39.33 96.74
CA GLY A 900 -5.08 40.48 97.51
C GLY A 900 -5.99 40.83 98.68
N ALA A 901 -5.52 41.70 99.57
CA ALA A 901 -6.24 42.12 100.77
C ALA A 901 -7.52 42.94 100.51
N TRP A 902 -7.93 43.18 99.24
CA TRP A 902 -9.10 44.00 98.87
C TRP A 902 -10.38 43.21 98.53
#